data_AF-A0A7K4CPE0-F1
#
_entry.id   AF-A0A7K4CPE0-F1
#
_cell.length_a   1.000
_cell.length_b   1.000
_cell.length_c   1.000
_cell.angle_alpha   90.00
_cell.angle_beta   90.00
_cell.angle_gamma   90.00
#
_symmetry.space_group_name_H-M   'P 1'
#
loop_
_entity.id
_entity.type
_entity.pdbx_description
1 polymer ?
#
loop_
_entity_poly.entity_id
_entity_poly.type
_entity_poly.pdbx_seq_one_letter_code
_entity_poly.pdbx_strand_id
1 'polypeptide(L)'
;MGEEPEKKRSPRAKPAGDQAIPAEKKKRSRPEQAASTLDTPVEKKKRARAEPAPDMSQEGEAKDASVIKQGSIASFMRKRTQLVGFDTGHFKHVQYTVEFIDNSLDAIEAFHWKNTDPEMAYQIESGVESGLDKLVNLEAEFMDANTTVVQGLSPDLANVFSTMGESNGESASAQQAQAPAGITDAAEDEADESEDSRKVEIKTKLVQQTDVDARIDSIVTAMEDLINPYIDRVLSEPIIIIKLSEVEDPSLTFLDEKTAKLYCFEIFDSGTGIGAADLERFGTYLASSKSEKLKQTRGSQGFGSPSAFSDAQNTTGKPIQVISKHYKADVGNITEFFTTGENKKSYSIETQNIDTSFKHGTYVRLYYTNVKYKSGFVDTYVKQTALMNSHVNIIFIDPYGDVHEYPRLVNEFPEEPKYAKPHPASMNIGEFQDMLRTTTYTSLKQFLTHSFVRISDKNAQNVIYNTEDELQDKVGMLEISDKDCITIPEKADDFVYLLSEEQRVFGKSTKARKKMVIYLLSVANSAAIDAYKEIYKKYKATMKEIAKIDAEMKKAAAERDAAEKKKDKSEISKRIKDLEKSRKDAEKSKQDLKKEFHDFAKAHKDAFEEITDEKVESVIMEKYNTISVSGIEPKDISELQVNTLYKYFTIEKYLAPPTDTAIPVGADVLESVLVQEFGLQISKFDSYFADDEGSAIENDVITLPKTQKELKEEAEESGEEDQKYQALIKLSEDAFVRKMAAIPIIKVTELVTTIKKDFFKDLVDYPAEAYKNPEIYAEEIVEEDLDFVSAVTRPPTSGKGLAFVVEAAVAYGSNVKVPAKPADVVYRFVNRTPKLRDNADCAI
;
A
#
# COMPACT_ATOMS: atom_id res chain seq x y z
N MET A 1 24.67 -69.56 -12.04
CA MET A 1 24.24 -69.94 -13.40
C MET A 1 23.68 -68.67 -14.02
N GLY A 2 24.47 -67.90 -14.79
CA GLY A 2 24.51 -67.94 -16.28
C GLY A 2 23.20 -67.33 -16.84
N GLU A 3 23.11 -66.32 -17.72
CA GLU A 3 24.01 -65.57 -18.61
C GLU A 3 23.33 -64.22 -18.99
N GLU A 4 24.13 -63.29 -19.52
CA GLU A 4 23.93 -61.94 -20.11
C GLU A 4 22.84 -61.75 -21.23
N PRO A 5 22.67 -60.56 -21.89
CA PRO A 5 22.74 -59.15 -21.45
C PRO A 5 21.69 -58.18 -22.07
N GLU A 6 21.71 -56.93 -21.57
CA GLU A 6 20.97 -55.72 -22.00
C GLU A 6 21.31 -55.21 -23.43
N LYS A 7 20.32 -54.57 -24.08
CA LYS A 7 20.49 -53.78 -25.32
C LYS A 7 20.60 -52.28 -25.01
N LYS A 8 21.74 -51.68 -25.38
CA LYS A 8 21.98 -50.22 -25.57
C LYS A 8 22.28 -49.90 -27.05
N ARG A 9 21.83 -48.73 -27.54
CA ARG A 9 22.32 -47.88 -28.67
C ARG A 9 21.42 -46.63 -28.71
N SER A 10 21.82 -45.36 -28.89
CA SER A 10 23.08 -44.68 -29.28
C SER A 10 22.93 -43.14 -29.11
N PRO A 11 24.01 -42.34 -28.91
CA PRO A 11 24.00 -40.88 -29.08
C PRO A 11 24.85 -40.39 -30.28
N ARG A 12 24.47 -39.26 -30.91
CA ARG A 12 25.21 -38.54 -31.97
C ARG A 12 24.68 -37.09 -32.01
N ALA A 13 25.41 -35.98 -32.18
CA ALA A 13 26.83 -35.59 -32.17
C ALA A 13 26.91 -34.05 -32.02
N LYS A 14 28.03 -33.51 -31.53
CA LYS A 14 28.43 -32.08 -31.55
C LYS A 14 29.33 -31.79 -32.77
N PRO A 15 29.55 -30.51 -33.14
CA PRO A 15 30.81 -30.10 -33.75
C PRO A 15 31.56 -28.97 -33.00
N ALA A 16 32.89 -29.09 -32.96
CA ALA A 16 33.91 -28.04 -32.77
C ALA A 16 34.29 -27.49 -34.18
N GLY A 17 34.93 -26.34 -34.46
CA GLY A 17 35.78 -25.39 -33.74
C GLY A 17 37.07 -25.17 -34.56
N ASP A 18 37.37 -23.94 -35.03
CA ASP A 18 38.70 -23.25 -35.00
C ASP A 18 38.87 -22.01 -35.95
N GLN A 19 39.46 -20.95 -35.36
CA GLN A 19 40.54 -19.99 -35.80
C GLN A 19 40.46 -19.18 -37.13
N ALA A 20 41.02 -17.97 -37.35
CA ALA A 20 41.56 -16.82 -36.60
C ALA A 20 42.05 -15.70 -37.61
N ILE A 21 41.75 -14.40 -37.36
CA ILE A 21 42.56 -13.13 -37.60
C ILE A 21 42.87 -12.67 -39.08
N PRO A 22 43.20 -11.38 -39.45
CA PRO A 22 43.20 -10.03 -38.81
C PRO A 22 42.50 -8.85 -39.59
N ALA A 23 42.54 -7.68 -38.94
CA ALA A 23 42.10 -6.30 -39.21
C ALA A 23 42.65 -5.53 -40.44
N GLU A 24 41.93 -4.46 -40.88
CA GLU A 24 42.52 -3.12 -41.09
C GLU A 24 41.49 -1.96 -41.23
N LYS A 25 41.97 -0.74 -40.96
CA LYS A 25 41.27 0.56 -40.76
C LYS A 25 41.09 1.38 -42.05
N LYS A 26 40.04 2.23 -42.11
CA LYS A 26 39.99 3.68 -42.50
C LYS A 26 38.62 4.02 -43.13
N LYS A 27 37.78 4.87 -42.50
CA LYS A 27 37.68 6.36 -42.54
C LYS A 27 37.25 6.96 -43.90
N ARG A 28 36.31 7.92 -43.79
CA ARG A 28 35.83 8.95 -44.77
C ARG A 28 34.75 8.48 -45.76
N SER A 29 33.87 9.31 -46.30
CA SER A 29 33.18 10.57 -45.93
C SER A 29 32.22 10.86 -47.09
N ARG A 30 31.04 11.43 -46.81
CA ARG A 30 30.03 11.88 -47.78
C ARG A 30 30.59 12.95 -48.76
N PRO A 31 30.10 13.03 -50.01
CA PRO A 31 29.27 14.16 -50.48
C PRO A 31 28.14 13.70 -51.43
N GLU A 32 26.90 14.21 -51.37
CA GLU A 32 26.34 15.45 -51.94
C GLU A 32 26.07 15.49 -53.46
N GLN A 33 24.75 15.60 -53.76
CA GLN A 33 24.07 16.48 -54.73
C GLN A 33 24.03 16.20 -56.25
N ALA A 34 22.86 16.60 -56.77
CA ALA A 34 22.46 16.93 -58.16
C ALA A 34 22.22 15.72 -59.10
N ALA A 35 21.30 15.69 -60.07
CA ALA A 35 20.14 16.44 -60.57
C ALA A 35 19.94 15.94 -62.03
N SER A 36 18.83 16.31 -62.70
CA SER A 36 18.54 16.14 -64.15
C SER A 36 17.99 14.74 -64.53
N THR A 37 16.78 14.49 -65.05
CA THR A 37 15.82 15.08 -66.03
C THR A 37 15.75 14.23 -67.32
N LEU A 38 14.54 14.16 -67.89
CA LEU A 38 14.13 13.75 -69.25
C LEU A 38 13.81 12.26 -69.43
N ASP A 39 12.54 11.87 -69.57
CA ASP A 39 11.60 12.00 -70.72
C ASP A 39 11.76 10.87 -71.75
N THR A 40 10.73 10.02 -71.89
CA THR A 40 10.00 9.70 -73.14
C THR A 40 9.05 8.47 -72.99
N PRO A 41 7.99 8.34 -73.84
CA PRO A 41 6.66 7.92 -73.38
C PRO A 41 6.00 6.78 -74.19
N VAL A 42 4.71 6.49 -73.87
CA VAL A 42 3.63 5.87 -74.70
C VAL A 42 3.61 4.33 -74.68
N GLU A 43 2.54 3.65 -74.23
CA GLU A 43 1.29 3.43 -75.00
C GLU A 43 0.01 3.21 -74.16
N LYS A 44 -1.10 3.69 -74.75
CA LYS A 44 -2.47 3.76 -74.24
C LYS A 44 -3.28 2.50 -74.62
N LYS A 45 -4.25 2.12 -73.77
CA LYS A 45 -5.55 1.59 -74.23
C LYS A 45 -6.74 2.28 -73.52
N LYS A 46 -7.64 2.75 -74.40
CA LYS A 46 -8.97 3.42 -74.27
C LYS A 46 -10.01 2.49 -73.60
N ARG A 47 -11.22 2.85 -73.10
CA ARG A 47 -12.15 4.02 -72.95
C ARG A 47 -13.31 3.47 -72.04
N ALA A 48 -14.07 4.22 -71.22
CA ALA A 48 -15.19 5.14 -71.54
C ALA A 48 -15.76 5.75 -70.21
N ARG A 49 -15.85 7.09 -70.02
CA ARG A 49 -16.99 8.06 -70.20
C ARG A 49 -18.18 7.85 -69.21
N ALA A 50 -18.77 8.82 -68.47
CA ALA A 50 -18.76 10.31 -68.43
C ALA A 50 -19.31 10.80 -67.04
N GLU A 51 -18.72 11.83 -66.38
CA GLU A 51 -19.21 13.24 -66.15
C GLU A 51 -20.31 13.45 -65.05
N PRO A 52 -20.44 14.63 -64.38
CA PRO A 52 -19.51 15.74 -64.12
C PRO A 52 -19.36 16.07 -62.60
N ALA A 53 -18.28 16.77 -62.23
CA ALA A 53 -18.08 17.28 -60.86
C ALA A 53 -18.73 18.67 -60.67
N PRO A 54 -19.44 18.94 -59.56
CA PRO A 54 -19.80 20.30 -59.18
C PRO A 54 -18.78 20.89 -58.19
N ASP A 55 -18.18 21.97 -58.67
CA ASP A 55 -17.85 23.23 -57.98
C ASP A 55 -17.08 23.23 -56.64
N MET A 56 -15.85 23.75 -56.71
CA MET A 56 -15.04 24.12 -55.56
C MET A 56 -15.41 25.54 -55.11
N SER A 57 -16.08 25.66 -53.97
CA SER A 57 -16.06 26.91 -53.20
C SER A 57 -16.46 26.70 -51.74
N GLN A 58 -15.69 25.91 -51.00
CA GLN A 58 -15.50 26.17 -49.57
C GLN A 58 -14.03 25.96 -49.21
N GLU A 59 -13.40 27.05 -48.79
CA GLU A 59 -12.03 27.13 -48.31
C GLU A 59 -11.84 26.14 -47.15
N GLY A 60 -11.35 24.95 -47.47
CA GLY A 60 -10.79 24.06 -46.47
C GLY A 60 -9.51 24.68 -45.94
N GLU A 61 -9.55 25.19 -44.71
CA GLU A 61 -8.35 25.46 -43.92
C GLU A 61 -7.55 24.16 -43.82
N ALA A 62 -6.58 23.99 -44.71
CA ALA A 62 -5.51 23.02 -44.56
C ALA A 62 -4.58 23.51 -43.43
N LYS A 63 -5.00 23.29 -42.19
CA LYS A 63 -4.15 23.36 -40.99
C LYS A 63 -4.36 22.11 -40.15
N ASP A 64 -3.75 21.01 -40.59
CA ASP A 64 -3.33 19.96 -39.65
C ASP A 64 -1.84 19.67 -39.91
N ALA A 65 -1.02 20.66 -39.54
CA ALA A 65 0.24 20.32 -38.92
C ALA A 65 -0.11 19.54 -37.65
N SER A 66 0.56 18.41 -37.40
CA SER A 66 0.38 17.59 -36.21
C SER A 66 0.67 18.40 -34.93
N VAL A 67 -0.30 19.17 -34.45
CA VAL A 67 -0.23 19.89 -33.18
C VAL A 67 -0.49 18.84 -32.11
N ILE A 68 0.50 18.60 -31.25
CA ILE A 68 0.33 17.79 -30.05
C ILE A 68 -0.75 18.48 -29.19
N LYS A 69 -1.96 17.91 -29.16
CA LYS A 69 -3.06 18.40 -28.30
C LYS A 69 -3.00 17.66 -26.96
N GLN A 70 -2.97 18.40 -25.86
CA GLN A 70 -3.04 17.84 -24.52
C GLN A 70 -4.49 17.41 -24.23
N GLY A 71 -4.73 16.12 -24.04
CA GLY A 71 -6.01 15.59 -23.58
C GLY A 71 -6.08 15.51 -22.05
N SER A 72 -7.29 15.53 -21.49
CA SER A 72 -7.47 15.24 -20.06
C SER A 72 -7.22 13.75 -19.76
N ILE A 73 -6.92 13.44 -18.50
CA ILE A 73 -6.80 12.04 -18.04
C ILE A 73 -8.11 11.27 -18.25
N ALA A 74 -9.27 11.90 -18.01
CA ALA A 74 -10.57 11.29 -18.24
C ALA A 74 -10.78 10.94 -19.71
N SER A 75 -10.40 11.83 -20.64
CA SER A 75 -10.49 11.56 -22.08
C SER A 75 -9.61 10.39 -22.51
N PHE A 76 -8.42 10.26 -21.91
CA PHE A 76 -7.53 9.13 -22.16
C PHE A 76 -8.10 7.82 -21.61
N MET A 77 -8.52 7.82 -20.34
CA MET A 77 -9.01 6.63 -19.65
C MET A 77 -10.34 6.13 -20.21
N ARG A 78 -11.27 7.03 -20.56
CA ARG A 78 -12.54 6.68 -21.23
C ARG A 78 -12.33 5.92 -22.53
N LYS A 79 -11.25 6.18 -23.26
CA LYS A 79 -10.93 5.45 -24.51
C LYS A 79 -10.20 4.14 -24.26
N ARG A 80 -9.72 3.91 -23.03
CA ARG A 80 -8.79 2.83 -22.69
C ARG A 80 -9.12 2.17 -21.34
N THR A 81 -10.39 1.95 -21.05
CA THR A 81 -10.84 1.33 -19.78
C THR A 81 -10.30 -0.10 -19.61
N GLN A 82 -9.93 -0.77 -20.71
CA GLN A 82 -9.24 -2.07 -20.69
C GLN A 82 -7.87 -2.03 -19.97
N LEU A 83 -7.19 -0.88 -19.93
CA LEU A 83 -5.90 -0.75 -19.22
C LEU A 83 -6.03 -0.92 -17.70
N VAL A 84 -7.23 -0.76 -17.18
CA VAL A 84 -7.58 -0.86 -15.75
C VAL A 84 -8.56 -1.99 -15.49
N GLY A 85 -8.59 -3.00 -16.38
CA GLY A 85 -9.27 -4.27 -16.13
C GLY A 85 -10.71 -4.37 -16.63
N PHE A 86 -11.29 -3.30 -17.21
CA PHE A 86 -12.64 -3.31 -17.81
C PHE A 86 -12.64 -3.77 -19.27
N ASP A 87 -11.87 -4.82 -19.57
CA ASP A 87 -11.95 -5.48 -20.88
C ASP A 87 -13.12 -6.47 -20.91
N THR A 88 -13.77 -6.64 -22.05
CA THR A 88 -14.93 -7.52 -22.20
C THR A 88 -14.56 -8.96 -21.82
N GLY A 89 -15.40 -9.60 -21.00
CA GLY A 89 -15.16 -10.97 -20.53
C GLY A 89 -15.60 -11.19 -19.08
N HIS A 90 -15.43 -12.41 -18.56
CA HIS A 90 -15.93 -12.79 -17.24
C HIS A 90 -15.36 -11.94 -16.09
N PHE A 91 -14.10 -11.53 -16.22
CA PHE A 91 -13.43 -10.71 -15.21
C PHE A 91 -13.89 -9.25 -15.17
N LYS A 92 -14.60 -8.75 -16.19
CA LYS A 92 -15.16 -7.40 -16.14
C LYS A 92 -16.15 -7.27 -14.98
N HIS A 93 -17.00 -8.29 -14.78
CA HIS A 93 -17.91 -8.35 -13.62
C HIS A 93 -17.14 -8.32 -12.31
N VAL A 94 -16.02 -9.06 -12.24
CA VAL A 94 -15.14 -9.07 -11.07
C VAL A 94 -14.54 -7.68 -10.85
N GLN A 95 -14.10 -6.99 -11.90
CA GLN A 95 -13.52 -5.65 -11.77
C GLN A 95 -14.52 -4.65 -11.19
N TYR A 96 -15.78 -4.64 -11.65
CA TYR A 96 -16.82 -3.82 -11.03
C TYR A 96 -16.92 -4.13 -9.53
N THR A 97 -17.03 -5.41 -9.19
CA THR A 97 -17.14 -5.86 -7.79
C THR A 97 -15.94 -5.45 -6.94
N VAL A 98 -14.71 -5.62 -7.44
CA VAL A 98 -13.45 -5.21 -6.79
C VAL A 98 -13.47 -3.73 -6.45
N GLU A 99 -13.76 -2.88 -7.44
CA GLU A 99 -13.68 -1.43 -7.25
C GLU A 99 -14.68 -0.90 -6.23
N PHE A 100 -15.87 -1.48 -6.14
CA PHE A 100 -16.87 -1.02 -5.18
C PHE A 100 -16.70 -1.67 -3.80
N ILE A 101 -16.44 -2.97 -3.70
CA ILE A 101 -16.23 -3.62 -2.39
C ILE A 101 -15.02 -3.03 -1.66
N ASP A 102 -13.87 -2.86 -2.34
CA ASP A 102 -12.66 -2.33 -1.68
C ASP A 102 -12.90 -0.90 -1.15
N ASN A 103 -13.71 -0.10 -1.84
CA ASN A 103 -14.09 1.24 -1.38
C ASN A 103 -15.09 1.19 -0.21
N SER A 104 -16.07 0.29 -0.26
CA SER A 104 -17.03 0.09 0.81
C SER A 104 -16.36 -0.41 2.10
N LEU A 105 -15.43 -1.36 2.00
CA LEU A 105 -14.62 -1.83 3.14
C LEU A 105 -13.81 -0.68 3.75
N ASP A 106 -13.10 0.09 2.94
CA ASP A 106 -12.34 1.25 3.42
C ASP A 106 -13.27 2.30 4.06
N ALA A 107 -14.50 2.46 3.58
CA ALA A 107 -15.50 3.38 4.14
C ALA A 107 -16.07 2.90 5.48
N ILE A 108 -16.31 1.59 5.64
CA ILE A 108 -16.77 0.98 6.90
C ILE A 108 -15.68 1.04 7.96
N GLU A 109 -14.44 0.66 7.62
CA GLU A 109 -13.30 0.79 8.53
C GLU A 109 -13.05 2.25 8.93
N ALA A 110 -13.10 3.19 7.97
CA ALA A 110 -12.95 4.61 8.25
C ALA A 110 -14.08 5.17 9.13
N PHE A 111 -15.30 4.65 9.00
CA PHE A 111 -16.40 5.00 9.88
C PHE A 111 -16.11 4.50 11.30
N HIS A 112 -15.70 3.24 11.45
CA HIS A 112 -15.32 2.67 12.75
C HIS A 112 -14.24 3.50 13.46
N TRP A 113 -13.17 3.90 12.75
CA TRP A 113 -12.07 4.67 13.37
C TRP A 113 -12.44 6.13 13.70
N LYS A 114 -13.35 6.75 12.94
CA LYS A 114 -13.70 8.17 13.08
C LYS A 114 -14.93 8.42 13.93
N ASN A 115 -15.81 7.43 14.04
CA ASN A 115 -17.02 7.55 14.83
C ASN A 115 -16.65 7.52 16.32
N THR A 116 -17.06 8.56 17.05
CA THR A 116 -16.88 8.66 18.50
C THR A 116 -18.20 8.47 19.24
N ASP A 117 -19.31 8.28 18.53
CA ASP A 117 -20.63 8.13 19.10
C ASP A 117 -20.91 6.65 19.46
N PRO A 118 -21.06 6.31 20.75
CA PRO A 118 -21.36 4.96 21.20
C PRO A 118 -22.71 4.42 20.69
N GLU A 119 -23.69 5.27 20.38
CA GLU A 119 -25.01 4.85 19.87
C GLU A 119 -24.96 4.42 18.39
N MET A 120 -23.94 4.88 17.67
CA MET A 120 -23.65 4.48 16.30
C MET A 120 -22.53 3.42 16.21
N ALA A 121 -21.97 3.01 17.34
CA ALA A 121 -20.99 1.94 17.37
C ALA A 121 -21.69 0.61 17.05
N TYR A 122 -21.05 -0.20 16.20
CA TYR A 122 -21.49 -1.56 15.93
C TYR A 122 -21.34 -2.41 17.21
N GLN A 123 -22.40 -2.46 18.02
CA GLN A 123 -22.50 -3.35 19.17
C GLN A 123 -23.08 -4.67 18.71
N ILE A 124 -22.49 -5.77 19.17
CA ILE A 124 -22.99 -7.11 18.89
C ILE A 124 -23.94 -7.50 20.02
N GLU A 125 -25.12 -8.04 19.69
CA GLU A 125 -25.89 -8.82 20.65
C GLU A 125 -25.01 -9.98 21.13
N SER A 126 -24.88 -10.13 22.45
CA SER A 126 -23.93 -10.98 23.17
C SER A 126 -24.02 -12.50 22.94
N GLY A 127 -24.42 -12.96 21.74
CA GLY A 127 -24.53 -14.36 21.34
C GLY A 127 -23.44 -14.86 20.39
N VAL A 128 -22.59 -13.98 19.85
CA VAL A 128 -21.37 -14.37 19.11
C VAL A 128 -20.16 -14.19 20.03
N GLU A 129 -20.15 -15.01 21.08
CA GLU A 129 -18.92 -15.34 21.80
C GLU A 129 -17.89 -15.86 20.78
N SER A 130 -16.66 -15.34 20.83
CA SER A 130 -15.58 -15.89 20.02
C SER A 130 -15.47 -17.40 20.32
N GLY A 131 -15.01 -18.21 19.36
CA GLY A 131 -14.84 -19.65 19.61
C GLY A 131 -14.01 -19.95 20.86
N LEU A 132 -13.12 -19.03 21.24
CA LEU A 132 -12.37 -19.02 22.49
C LEU A 132 -13.24 -18.73 23.72
N ASP A 133 -14.11 -17.72 23.66
CA ASP A 133 -15.03 -17.41 24.77
C ASP A 133 -16.02 -18.55 25.04
N LYS A 134 -16.51 -19.23 23.99
CA LYS A 134 -17.32 -20.45 24.16
C LYS A 134 -16.54 -21.57 24.84
N LEU A 135 -15.26 -21.74 24.52
CA LEU A 135 -14.42 -22.79 25.12
C LEU A 135 -14.06 -22.49 26.57
N VAL A 136 -13.86 -21.22 26.92
CA VAL A 136 -13.61 -20.73 28.28
C VAL A 136 -14.89 -20.79 29.13
N ASN A 137 -16.03 -20.42 28.57
CA ASN A 137 -17.32 -20.46 29.28
C ASN A 137 -17.85 -21.90 29.45
N LEU A 138 -17.61 -22.81 28.50
CA LEU A 138 -17.88 -24.24 28.72
C LEU A 138 -16.98 -24.86 29.80
N GLU A 139 -15.74 -24.37 29.97
CA GLU A 139 -14.86 -24.79 31.08
C GLU A 139 -15.37 -24.28 32.43
N ALA A 140 -15.87 -23.05 32.49
CA ALA A 140 -16.51 -22.51 33.68
C ALA A 140 -17.79 -23.28 34.05
N GLU A 141 -18.63 -23.61 33.06
CA GLU A 141 -19.85 -24.41 33.25
C GLU A 141 -19.55 -25.87 33.65
N PHE A 142 -18.46 -26.48 33.12
CA PHE A 142 -18.02 -27.81 33.55
C PHE A 142 -17.44 -27.84 34.96
N MET A 143 -16.78 -26.76 35.40
CA MET A 143 -16.28 -26.60 36.77
C MET A 143 -17.43 -26.36 37.78
N ASP A 144 -18.47 -25.61 37.39
CA ASP A 144 -19.66 -25.38 38.21
C ASP A 144 -20.60 -26.60 38.28
N ALA A 145 -20.70 -27.38 37.19
CA ALA A 145 -21.48 -28.62 37.16
C ALA A 145 -20.91 -29.71 38.10
N ASN A 146 -19.59 -29.73 38.33
CA ASN A 146 -18.94 -30.65 39.28
C ASN A 146 -18.98 -30.17 40.74
N THR A 147 -19.47 -28.96 41.01
CA THR A 147 -19.62 -28.43 42.38
C THR A 147 -21.07 -28.55 42.89
N THR A 148 -22.04 -28.85 42.02
CA THR A 148 -23.46 -28.90 42.37
C THR A 148 -24.00 -30.33 42.44
N VAL A 149 -23.30 -31.22 43.14
CA VAL A 149 -23.91 -32.41 43.75
C VAL A 149 -24.01 -32.14 45.24
N VAL A 150 -25.19 -31.68 45.65
CA VAL A 150 -25.80 -31.69 47.02
C VAL A 150 -26.59 -30.38 47.20
N GLN A 151 -27.84 -30.36 46.74
CA GLN A 151 -29.04 -29.97 47.53
C GLN A 151 -30.28 -29.75 46.64
N GLY A 152 -31.31 -30.59 46.85
CA GLY A 152 -32.69 -30.13 47.03
C GLY A 152 -33.55 -29.83 45.80
N LEU A 153 -34.28 -30.84 45.33
CA LEU A 153 -35.52 -30.74 44.54
C LEU A 153 -36.64 -30.04 45.34
N SER A 154 -37.42 -29.10 44.76
CA SER A 154 -38.80 -29.27 44.23
C SER A 154 -39.58 -27.93 44.36
N PRO A 155 -40.83 -27.78 43.87
CA PRO A 155 -41.30 -27.84 42.48
C PRO A 155 -42.22 -26.63 42.12
N ASP A 156 -42.75 -26.66 40.90
CA ASP A 156 -43.96 -25.97 40.42
C ASP A 156 -43.83 -24.59 39.73
N LEU A 157 -43.70 -24.68 38.41
CA LEU A 157 -44.26 -23.74 37.45
C LEU A 157 -45.53 -24.36 36.85
N ALA A 158 -46.67 -24.00 37.41
CA ALA A 158 -47.99 -24.24 36.83
C ALA A 158 -48.89 -23.05 37.13
N ASN A 159 -49.11 -22.18 36.14
CA ASN A 159 -50.45 -21.74 35.72
C ASN A 159 -50.37 -20.68 34.62
N VAL A 160 -50.80 -21.10 33.44
CA VAL A 160 -51.32 -20.27 32.35
C VAL A 160 -52.85 -20.18 32.57
N PHE A 161 -53.42 -19.00 32.28
CA PHE A 161 -54.86 -18.65 32.17
C PHE A 161 -55.67 -18.30 33.42
N SER A 162 -55.91 -16.99 33.60
CA SER A 162 -57.21 -16.31 33.85
C SER A 162 -56.89 -14.81 34.02
N THR A 163 -57.46 -13.82 33.34
CA THR A 163 -58.88 -13.54 33.07
C THR A 163 -59.02 -12.55 31.90
N MET A 164 -59.90 -12.90 30.95
CA MET A 164 -60.64 -11.94 30.12
C MET A 164 -61.70 -11.21 30.95
N GLY A 165 -62.13 -10.05 30.44
CA GLY A 165 -63.35 -9.33 30.86
C GLY A 165 -63.18 -7.83 30.64
N GLU A 166 -63.38 -7.28 29.44
CA GLU A 166 -64.66 -6.98 28.76
C GLU A 166 -65.08 -5.49 28.90
N SER A 167 -65.18 -4.80 27.76
CA SER A 167 -66.34 -4.00 27.29
C SER A 167 -65.91 -3.24 26.02
N ASN A 168 -66.33 -3.66 24.81
CA ASN A 168 -67.55 -3.22 24.08
C ASN A 168 -67.69 -1.70 24.01
N GLY A 169 -67.94 -1.00 22.91
CA GLY A 169 -68.37 -1.20 21.51
C GLY A 169 -68.47 0.25 20.96
N GLU A 170 -68.80 0.63 19.74
CA GLU A 170 -69.49 0.04 18.61
C GLU A 170 -69.11 0.82 17.34
N SER A 171 -69.36 0.15 16.22
CA SER A 171 -69.33 0.53 14.81
C SER A 171 -70.37 1.55 14.34
N ALA A 172 -70.08 2.20 13.20
CA ALA A 172 -70.96 2.55 12.05
C ALA A 172 -70.37 3.79 11.35
N SER A 173 -70.45 4.08 10.05
CA SER A 173 -70.92 3.44 8.81
C SER A 173 -70.59 4.43 7.67
N ALA A 174 -70.48 3.94 6.44
CA ALA A 174 -70.26 4.72 5.21
C ALA A 174 -71.35 5.77 4.90
N GLN A 175 -70.99 6.84 4.15
CA GLN A 175 -71.92 7.55 3.24
C GLN A 175 -71.22 8.47 2.22
N GLN A 176 -71.95 8.71 1.13
CA GLN A 176 -71.57 9.20 -0.20
C GLN A 176 -71.41 10.74 -0.35
N ALA A 177 -70.63 11.10 -1.37
CA ALA A 177 -70.78 12.17 -2.38
C ALA A 177 -71.57 13.46 -2.06
N GLN A 178 -70.99 14.63 -2.42
CA GLN A 178 -71.62 15.63 -3.29
C GLN A 178 -70.67 16.78 -3.67
N ALA A 179 -70.76 17.19 -4.94
CA ALA A 179 -70.18 18.42 -5.50
C ALA A 179 -70.97 19.67 -5.08
N PRO A 180 -70.48 20.87 -5.41
CA PRO A 180 -71.36 21.86 -6.02
C PRO A 180 -70.79 22.46 -7.30
N ALA A 181 -71.71 22.68 -8.24
CA ALA A 181 -71.52 23.44 -9.47
C ALA A 181 -72.06 24.86 -9.30
N GLY A 182 -71.51 25.80 -10.09
CA GLY A 182 -72.21 26.99 -10.57
C GLY A 182 -71.55 28.32 -10.25
N ILE A 183 -71.04 29.01 -11.28
CA ILE A 183 -71.64 30.24 -11.85
C ILE A 183 -71.00 30.49 -13.23
N THR A 184 -71.84 30.87 -14.19
CA THR A 184 -71.58 31.23 -15.58
C THR A 184 -71.13 32.69 -15.70
N ASP A 185 -70.29 33.01 -16.69
CA ASP A 185 -70.68 33.82 -17.85
C ASP A 185 -69.51 34.10 -18.79
N ALA A 186 -69.86 34.25 -20.06
CA ALA A 186 -69.01 34.35 -21.24
C ALA A 186 -68.39 35.74 -21.43
N ALA A 187 -67.19 35.78 -22.03
CA ALA A 187 -66.79 36.79 -23.01
C ALA A 187 -65.59 36.25 -23.81
N GLU A 188 -65.71 36.26 -25.13
CA GLU A 188 -64.66 36.02 -26.12
C GLU A 188 -63.76 37.26 -26.27
N ASP A 189 -62.58 37.04 -26.88
CA ASP A 189 -61.58 37.98 -27.43
C ASP A 189 -60.67 38.71 -26.40
N GLU A 190 -59.35 38.81 -26.52
CA GLU A 190 -58.42 38.75 -27.65
C GLU A 190 -57.09 38.03 -27.31
N ALA A 191 -56.39 37.58 -28.34
CA ALA A 191 -55.09 36.91 -28.29
C ALA A 191 -53.97 37.82 -27.74
N ASP A 192 -53.24 37.33 -26.73
CA ASP A 192 -51.94 37.86 -26.31
C ASP A 192 -50.89 36.74 -26.45
N GLU A 193 -50.06 36.81 -27.51
CA GLU A 193 -49.00 35.85 -27.85
C GLU A 193 -47.87 35.74 -26.79
N SER A 194 -47.95 36.51 -25.69
CA SER A 194 -46.95 36.54 -24.62
C SER A 194 -47.27 35.67 -23.37
N GLU A 195 -48.53 35.26 -23.18
CA GLU A 195 -48.90 34.35 -22.08
C GLU A 195 -48.74 32.87 -22.45
N ASP A 196 -48.93 32.53 -23.72
CA ASP A 196 -48.92 31.13 -24.17
C ASP A 196 -47.50 30.55 -24.18
N SER A 197 -46.50 31.36 -24.52
CA SER A 197 -45.08 31.00 -24.41
C SER A 197 -44.65 30.78 -22.96
N ARG A 198 -45.14 31.58 -22.00
CA ARG A 198 -44.91 31.35 -20.56
C ARG A 198 -45.65 30.15 -20.02
N LYS A 199 -46.90 29.90 -20.44
CA LYS A 199 -47.67 28.71 -20.04
C LYS A 199 -47.05 27.44 -20.61
N VAL A 200 -46.55 27.47 -21.83
CA VAL A 200 -45.79 26.37 -22.44
C VAL A 200 -44.45 26.17 -21.74
N GLU A 201 -43.72 27.23 -21.38
CA GLU A 201 -42.46 27.13 -20.63
C GLU A 201 -42.67 26.60 -19.20
N ILE A 202 -43.72 27.07 -18.50
CA ILE A 202 -44.12 26.57 -17.18
C ILE A 202 -44.58 25.11 -17.28
N LYS A 203 -45.39 24.75 -18.27
CA LYS A 203 -45.83 23.36 -18.50
C LYS A 203 -44.66 22.45 -18.88
N THR A 204 -43.69 22.95 -19.66
CA THR A 204 -42.46 22.22 -20.01
C THR A 204 -41.56 22.02 -18.80
N LYS A 205 -41.38 23.05 -17.95
CA LYS A 205 -40.64 22.95 -16.69
C LYS A 205 -41.34 22.03 -15.68
N LEU A 206 -42.66 22.09 -15.56
CA LEU A 206 -43.44 21.15 -14.73
C LEU A 206 -43.31 19.71 -15.24
N VAL A 207 -43.39 19.48 -16.55
CA VAL A 207 -43.23 18.13 -17.13
C VAL A 207 -41.81 17.60 -16.92
N GLN A 208 -40.78 18.44 -17.09
CA GLN A 208 -39.39 18.08 -16.78
C GLN A 208 -39.19 17.77 -15.30
N GLN A 209 -39.80 18.56 -14.41
CA GLN A 209 -39.73 18.32 -12.97
C GLN A 209 -40.45 17.03 -12.57
N THR A 210 -41.62 16.74 -13.13
CA THR A 210 -42.33 15.46 -12.87
C THR A 210 -41.56 14.24 -13.37
N ASP A 211 -40.77 14.36 -14.45
CA ASP A 211 -39.91 13.28 -14.95
C ASP A 211 -38.70 13.06 -14.03
N VAL A 212 -38.11 14.14 -13.49
CA VAL A 212 -37.06 14.06 -12.48
C VAL A 212 -37.57 13.41 -11.20
N ASP A 213 -38.74 13.80 -10.71
CA ASP A 213 -39.35 13.24 -9.50
C ASP A 213 -39.61 11.72 -9.67
N ALA A 214 -40.16 11.31 -10.82
CA ALA A 214 -40.38 9.89 -11.11
C ALA A 214 -39.07 9.07 -11.17
N ARG A 215 -37.97 9.68 -11.66
CA ARG A 215 -36.65 9.03 -11.63
C ARG A 215 -36.07 8.94 -10.23
N ILE A 216 -36.25 9.97 -9.40
CA ILE A 216 -35.86 9.95 -7.98
C ILE A 216 -36.58 8.79 -7.28
N ASP A 217 -37.90 8.69 -7.43
CA ASP A 217 -38.70 7.61 -6.84
C ASP A 217 -38.22 6.23 -7.29
N SER A 218 -37.84 6.08 -8.57
CA SER A 218 -37.30 4.82 -9.10
C SER A 218 -35.93 4.45 -8.50
N ILE A 219 -35.07 5.43 -8.21
CA ILE A 219 -33.76 5.18 -7.58
C ILE A 219 -33.97 4.79 -6.12
N VAL A 220 -34.85 5.49 -5.41
CA VAL A 220 -35.21 5.21 -4.01
C VAL A 220 -35.82 3.82 -3.89
N THR A 221 -36.81 3.49 -4.72
CA THR A 221 -37.47 2.18 -4.72
C THR A 221 -36.46 1.05 -4.88
N ALA A 222 -35.51 1.17 -5.82
CA ALA A 222 -34.52 0.12 -6.03
C ALA A 222 -33.51 0.00 -4.88
N MET A 223 -33.14 1.12 -4.26
CA MET A 223 -32.33 1.11 -3.05
C MET A 223 -33.08 0.41 -1.90
N GLU A 224 -34.35 0.73 -1.71
CA GLU A 224 -35.22 0.12 -0.70
C GLU A 224 -35.43 -1.38 -0.98
N ASP A 225 -35.63 -1.79 -2.22
CA ASP A 225 -35.73 -3.20 -2.62
C ASP A 225 -34.45 -3.99 -2.28
N LEU A 226 -33.29 -3.33 -2.32
CA LEU A 226 -32.01 -3.93 -1.95
C LEU A 226 -31.82 -4.00 -0.43
N ILE A 227 -32.17 -2.94 0.29
CA ILE A 227 -31.83 -2.74 1.71
C ILE A 227 -32.90 -3.30 2.64
N ASN A 228 -34.18 -3.10 2.34
CA ASN A 228 -35.30 -3.43 3.25
C ASN A 228 -35.33 -4.90 3.71
N PRO A 229 -35.00 -5.91 2.88
CA PRO A 229 -34.92 -7.29 3.36
C PRO A 229 -33.92 -7.50 4.50
N TYR A 230 -32.94 -6.60 4.64
CA TYR A 230 -31.85 -6.67 5.61
C TYR A 230 -31.80 -5.44 6.52
N ILE A 231 -32.89 -4.68 6.64
CA ILE A 231 -32.89 -3.37 7.30
C ILE A 231 -32.41 -3.45 8.75
N ASP A 232 -32.79 -4.48 9.49
CA ASP A 232 -32.37 -4.67 10.88
C ASP A 232 -30.85 -4.80 11.00
N ARG A 233 -30.22 -5.57 10.09
CA ARG A 233 -28.75 -5.70 10.00
C ARG A 233 -28.11 -4.40 9.53
N VAL A 234 -28.71 -3.70 8.57
CA VAL A 234 -28.21 -2.41 8.06
C VAL A 234 -28.18 -1.34 9.15
N LEU A 235 -29.07 -1.39 10.13
CA LEU A 235 -29.15 -0.44 11.22
C LEU A 235 -28.23 -0.76 12.42
N SER A 236 -27.71 -2.00 12.49
CA SER A 236 -26.99 -2.53 13.66
C SER A 236 -25.58 -3.04 13.37
N GLU A 237 -25.28 -3.43 12.13
CA GLU A 237 -24.06 -4.16 11.78
C GLU A 237 -23.28 -3.50 10.61
N PRO A 238 -21.95 -3.69 10.53
CA PRO A 238 -21.18 -3.31 9.36
C PRO A 238 -21.55 -4.24 8.20
N ILE A 239 -22.16 -3.69 7.13
CA ILE A 239 -22.70 -4.49 6.04
C ILE A 239 -22.40 -3.91 4.66
N ILE A 240 -22.16 -4.81 3.71
CA ILE A 240 -22.10 -4.54 2.28
C ILE A 240 -23.12 -5.45 1.59
N ILE A 241 -24.01 -4.86 0.78
CA ILE A 241 -25.01 -5.61 0.00
C ILE A 241 -24.74 -5.33 -1.47
N ILE A 242 -24.55 -6.38 -2.26
CA ILE A 242 -24.25 -6.30 -3.68
C ILE A 242 -25.30 -7.08 -4.43
N LYS A 243 -25.85 -6.49 -5.48
CA LYS A 243 -26.78 -7.15 -6.38
C LYS A 243 -26.35 -6.94 -7.81
N LEU A 244 -26.18 -8.04 -8.53
CA LEU A 244 -25.95 -8.02 -9.96
C LEU A 244 -27.19 -8.62 -10.63
N SER A 245 -27.86 -7.86 -11.49
CA SER A 245 -29.07 -8.33 -12.19
C SER A 245 -28.87 -8.26 -13.70
N GLU A 246 -29.32 -9.29 -14.44
CA GLU A 246 -29.47 -9.19 -15.89
C GLU A 246 -30.76 -8.40 -16.19
N VAL A 247 -30.68 -7.37 -17.03
CA VAL A 247 -31.81 -6.48 -17.33
C VAL A 247 -32.04 -6.44 -18.83
N GLU A 248 -33.30 -6.45 -19.25
CA GLU A 248 -33.68 -6.19 -20.63
C GLU A 248 -33.99 -4.70 -20.81
N ASP A 249 -33.41 -4.08 -21.84
CA ASP A 249 -33.72 -2.70 -22.19
C ASP A 249 -34.10 -2.59 -23.67
N PRO A 250 -35.39 -2.40 -23.98
CA PRO A 250 -35.87 -2.26 -25.35
C PRO A 250 -35.24 -1.10 -26.13
N SER A 251 -34.63 -0.12 -25.45
CA SER A 251 -33.95 1.01 -26.11
C SER A 251 -32.57 0.63 -26.66
N LEU A 252 -31.94 -0.44 -26.15
CA LEU A 252 -30.61 -0.90 -26.57
C LEU A 252 -30.67 -1.98 -27.67
N THR A 253 -31.44 -1.70 -28.73
CA THR A 253 -31.66 -2.63 -29.86
C THR A 253 -30.42 -2.97 -30.69
N PHE A 254 -29.30 -2.27 -30.48
CA PHE A 254 -28.03 -2.51 -31.17
C PHE A 254 -27.19 -3.64 -30.54
N LEU A 255 -27.59 -4.15 -29.36
CA LEU A 255 -26.89 -5.24 -28.71
C LEU A 255 -27.20 -6.56 -29.42
N ASP A 256 -26.15 -7.24 -29.87
CA ASP A 256 -26.29 -8.64 -30.27
C ASP A 256 -26.45 -9.48 -28.99
N GLU A 257 -27.70 -9.83 -28.69
CA GLU A 257 -28.08 -10.59 -27.49
C GLU A 257 -27.34 -11.93 -27.32
N LYS A 258 -26.72 -12.44 -28.40
CA LYS A 258 -25.91 -13.65 -28.37
C LYS A 258 -24.50 -13.42 -27.83
N THR A 259 -23.99 -12.18 -27.87
CA THR A 259 -22.61 -11.86 -27.52
C THR A 259 -22.51 -10.91 -26.32
N ALA A 260 -23.49 -10.02 -26.11
CA ALA A 260 -23.52 -9.10 -24.99
C ALA A 260 -24.90 -9.04 -24.32
N LYS A 261 -24.90 -8.98 -22.99
CA LYS A 261 -26.06 -8.79 -22.12
C LYS A 261 -25.91 -7.48 -21.35
N LEU A 262 -27.04 -6.89 -20.97
CA LEU A 262 -27.09 -5.71 -20.11
C LEU A 262 -27.20 -6.16 -18.66
N TYR A 263 -26.36 -5.58 -17.80
CA TYR A 263 -26.35 -5.83 -16.38
C TYR A 263 -26.59 -4.55 -15.60
N CYS A 264 -27.35 -4.65 -14.51
CA CYS A 264 -27.46 -3.66 -13.45
C CYS A 264 -26.59 -4.11 -12.29
N PHE A 265 -25.67 -3.25 -11.85
CA PHE A 265 -24.87 -3.45 -10.65
C PHE A 265 -25.30 -2.43 -9.60
N GLU A 266 -25.69 -2.97 -8.45
CA GLU A 266 -26.15 -2.23 -7.29
C GLU A 266 -25.28 -2.62 -6.10
N ILE A 267 -24.85 -1.63 -5.33
CA ILE A 267 -24.12 -1.85 -4.08
C ILE A 267 -24.57 -0.85 -3.03
N PHE A 268 -24.74 -1.33 -1.81
CA PHE A 268 -24.90 -0.52 -0.61
C PHE A 268 -23.82 -0.86 0.41
N ASP A 269 -23.30 0.15 1.10
CA ASP A 269 -22.47 -0.02 2.30
C ASP A 269 -22.96 0.85 3.46
N SER A 270 -22.76 0.36 4.68
CA SER A 270 -22.95 1.13 5.92
C SER A 270 -21.69 1.92 6.32
N GLY A 271 -20.91 2.42 5.36
CA GLY A 271 -19.69 3.19 5.62
C GLY A 271 -19.96 4.61 6.11
N THR A 272 -18.93 5.48 6.03
CA THR A 272 -19.05 6.90 6.46
C THR A 272 -20.15 7.67 5.74
N GLY A 273 -20.54 7.23 4.55
CA GLY A 273 -21.26 8.03 3.57
C GLY A 273 -20.40 9.15 2.97
N ILE A 274 -20.94 9.80 1.94
CA ILE A 274 -20.32 10.88 1.17
C ILE A 274 -21.19 12.13 1.33
N GLY A 275 -20.60 13.23 1.79
CA GLY A 275 -21.30 14.51 1.88
C GLY A 275 -21.49 15.16 0.51
N ALA A 276 -22.42 16.11 0.40
CA ALA A 276 -22.76 16.79 -0.85
C ALA A 276 -21.55 17.36 -1.62
N ALA A 277 -20.61 18.00 -0.93
CA ALA A 277 -19.42 18.57 -1.55
C ALA A 277 -18.46 17.51 -2.14
N ASP A 278 -18.32 16.36 -1.48
CA ASP A 278 -17.49 15.27 -1.97
C ASP A 278 -18.22 14.44 -3.03
N LEU A 279 -19.55 14.41 -3.01
CA LEU A 279 -20.35 13.85 -4.11
C LEU A 279 -20.09 14.59 -5.42
N GLU A 280 -19.78 15.88 -5.43
CA GLU A 280 -19.38 16.58 -6.66
C GLU A 280 -18.07 16.05 -7.26
N ARG A 281 -17.19 15.50 -6.41
CA ARG A 281 -15.89 14.94 -6.81
C ARG A 281 -15.98 13.44 -7.09
N PHE A 282 -16.95 12.74 -6.52
CA PHE A 282 -17.08 11.29 -6.61
C PHE A 282 -17.20 10.81 -8.07
N GLY A 283 -16.27 9.97 -8.54
CA GLY A 283 -16.28 9.52 -9.94
C GLY A 283 -15.54 10.41 -10.92
N THR A 284 -14.89 11.47 -10.44
CA THR A 284 -13.88 12.25 -11.16
C THR A 284 -12.53 11.57 -11.01
N TYR A 285 -11.75 11.47 -12.09
CA TYR A 285 -10.43 10.85 -12.08
C TYR A 285 -9.44 11.65 -11.22
N LEU A 286 -8.60 10.95 -10.45
CA LEU A 286 -7.59 11.52 -9.55
C LEU A 286 -8.16 12.37 -8.39
N ALA A 287 -9.48 12.41 -8.22
CA ALA A 287 -10.12 13.01 -7.05
C ALA A 287 -10.23 11.96 -5.94
N SER A 288 -9.11 11.65 -5.28
CA SER A 288 -9.05 10.65 -4.22
C SER A 288 -8.23 11.12 -3.03
N SER A 289 -8.74 10.88 -1.83
CA SER A 289 -7.98 11.04 -0.58
C SER A 289 -6.86 10.00 -0.41
N LYS A 290 -6.91 8.89 -1.16
CA LYS A 290 -5.95 7.78 -1.10
C LYS A 290 -4.60 8.09 -1.77
N SER A 291 -4.53 9.13 -2.61
CA SER A 291 -3.33 9.45 -3.41
C SER A 291 -2.42 10.53 -2.82
N GLU A 292 -2.83 11.23 -1.77
CA GLU A 292 -2.04 12.37 -1.23
C GLU A 292 -0.85 11.93 -0.37
N LYS A 293 -0.99 10.83 0.38
CA LYS A 293 0.01 10.36 1.33
C LYS A 293 0.12 8.84 1.27
N LEU A 294 1.33 8.34 1.42
CA LEU A 294 1.59 6.91 1.46
C LEU A 294 0.99 6.31 2.73
N LYS A 295 -0.01 5.44 2.59
CA LYS A 295 -0.67 4.66 3.64
C LYS A 295 -1.04 3.31 3.03
N GLN A 296 -1.09 2.25 3.83
CA GLN A 296 -1.62 0.97 3.36
C GLN A 296 -3.11 1.15 3.02
N THR A 297 -3.46 0.85 1.77
CA THR A 297 -4.83 0.88 1.26
C THR A 297 -5.07 -0.33 0.35
N ARG A 298 -6.33 -0.72 0.17
CA ARG A 298 -6.74 -1.77 -0.79
C ARG A 298 -6.54 -1.32 -2.24
N GLY A 299 -6.90 -0.06 -2.54
CA GLY A 299 -6.69 0.60 -3.84
C GLY A 299 -5.72 1.78 -3.76
N SER A 300 -4.84 1.94 -4.77
CA SER A 300 -3.68 2.85 -4.67
C SER A 300 -3.65 4.04 -5.64
N GLN A 301 -4.62 4.21 -6.55
CA GLN A 301 -4.43 5.17 -7.66
C GLN A 301 -5.63 6.04 -8.05
N GLY A 302 -6.77 6.00 -7.34
CA GLY A 302 -7.91 6.89 -7.64
C GLY A 302 -8.47 6.78 -9.08
N PHE A 303 -8.15 5.70 -9.80
CA PHE A 303 -8.66 5.40 -11.14
C PHE A 303 -9.88 4.47 -11.12
N GLY A 304 -10.06 3.70 -10.04
CA GLY A 304 -11.01 2.59 -9.92
C GLY A 304 -12.45 2.93 -10.30
N SER A 305 -13.20 3.51 -9.36
CA SER A 305 -14.61 3.90 -9.57
C SER A 305 -14.82 4.82 -10.78
N PRO A 306 -13.97 5.84 -11.05
CA PRO A 306 -14.09 6.64 -12.28
C PRO A 306 -13.98 5.83 -13.58
N SER A 307 -13.19 4.76 -13.59
CA SER A 307 -13.07 3.85 -14.74
C SER A 307 -14.28 2.95 -14.89
N ALA A 308 -14.82 2.44 -13.77
CA ALA A 308 -16.09 1.71 -13.76
C ALA A 308 -17.23 2.59 -14.31
N PHE A 309 -17.32 3.84 -13.87
CA PHE A 309 -18.33 4.79 -14.36
C PHE A 309 -18.15 5.11 -15.84
N SER A 310 -16.90 5.28 -16.28
CA SER A 310 -16.59 5.53 -17.68
C SER A 310 -16.99 4.36 -18.58
N ASP A 311 -16.66 3.14 -18.17
CA ASP A 311 -17.04 1.93 -18.91
C ASP A 311 -18.56 1.73 -18.95
N ALA A 312 -19.25 1.90 -17.82
CA ALA A 312 -20.71 1.83 -17.73
C ALA A 312 -21.37 2.83 -18.69
N GLN A 313 -20.95 4.10 -18.65
CA GLN A 313 -21.45 5.16 -19.52
C GLN A 313 -21.12 4.90 -21.00
N ASN A 314 -19.93 4.38 -21.31
CA ASN A 314 -19.54 4.10 -22.69
C ASN A 314 -20.32 2.91 -23.29
N THR A 315 -20.68 1.92 -22.48
CA THR A 315 -21.35 0.70 -22.94
C THR A 315 -22.87 0.82 -23.00
N THR A 316 -23.48 1.63 -22.13
CA THR A 316 -24.95 1.76 -22.06
C THR A 316 -25.47 3.16 -22.35
N GLY A 317 -24.62 4.19 -22.27
CA GLY A 317 -25.07 5.58 -22.34
C GLY A 317 -25.90 6.03 -21.14
N LYS A 318 -26.05 5.20 -20.09
CA LYS A 318 -26.83 5.51 -18.90
C LYS A 318 -25.99 6.26 -17.85
N PRO A 319 -26.62 7.14 -17.05
CA PRO A 319 -25.93 7.84 -15.97
C PRO A 319 -25.66 6.92 -14.78
N ILE A 320 -24.81 7.38 -13.87
CA ILE A 320 -24.54 6.76 -12.57
C ILE A 320 -25.51 7.35 -11.55
N GLN A 321 -26.10 6.51 -10.72
CA GLN A 321 -27.08 6.90 -9.71
C GLN A 321 -26.51 6.62 -8.32
N VAL A 322 -26.60 7.61 -7.43
CA VAL A 322 -26.00 7.54 -6.10
C VAL A 322 -26.97 8.12 -5.07
N ILE A 323 -27.17 7.39 -3.98
CA ILE A 323 -27.77 7.91 -2.75
C ILE A 323 -26.74 7.76 -1.63
N SER A 324 -26.48 8.82 -0.86
CA SER A 324 -25.50 8.74 0.22
C SER A 324 -25.87 9.63 1.39
N LYS A 325 -25.70 9.12 2.61
CA LYS A 325 -25.90 9.87 3.85
C LYS A 325 -24.64 9.78 4.70
N HIS A 326 -23.99 10.91 4.90
CA HIS A 326 -22.82 10.99 5.76
C HIS A 326 -23.23 10.82 7.22
N TYR A 327 -22.46 10.10 8.03
CA TYR A 327 -22.84 9.77 9.43
C TYR A 327 -23.06 10.97 10.37
N LYS A 328 -22.52 12.15 10.00
CA LYS A 328 -22.76 13.43 10.72
C LYS A 328 -23.89 14.28 10.13
N ALA A 329 -24.56 13.80 9.08
CA ALA A 329 -25.60 14.55 8.39
C ALA A 329 -26.98 14.02 8.79
N ASP A 330 -27.94 14.93 8.99
CA ASP A 330 -29.30 14.56 9.35
C ASP A 330 -30.07 13.99 8.16
N VAL A 331 -29.76 14.46 6.94
CA VAL A 331 -30.40 14.07 5.68
C VAL A 331 -29.39 13.46 4.70
N GLY A 332 -29.88 12.54 3.87
CA GLY A 332 -29.12 11.97 2.76
C GLY A 332 -29.13 12.89 1.54
N ASN A 333 -28.34 12.50 0.53
CA ASN A 333 -28.26 13.17 -0.75
C ASN A 333 -28.50 12.16 -1.87
N ILE A 334 -29.25 12.55 -2.89
CA ILE A 334 -29.45 11.80 -4.14
C ILE A 334 -28.85 12.58 -5.31
N THR A 335 -28.18 11.90 -6.23
CA THR A 335 -27.68 12.49 -7.47
C THR A 335 -27.61 11.48 -8.61
N GLU A 336 -27.71 11.98 -9.83
CA GLU A 336 -27.54 11.19 -11.04
C GLU A 336 -26.69 11.96 -12.06
N PHE A 337 -25.58 11.37 -12.52
CA PHE A 337 -24.58 12.09 -13.30
C PHE A 337 -23.80 11.25 -14.32
N PHE A 338 -23.16 11.97 -15.24
CA PHE A 338 -22.13 11.49 -16.17
C PHE A 338 -20.78 12.13 -15.86
N THR A 339 -19.67 11.42 -16.10
CA THR A 339 -18.29 11.96 -15.91
C THR A 339 -17.70 12.31 -17.27
N THR A 340 -17.78 13.55 -17.72
CA THR A 340 -17.38 13.95 -19.07
C THR A 340 -15.90 13.72 -19.38
N GLY A 341 -15.55 13.74 -20.67
CA GLY A 341 -14.16 13.68 -21.14
C GLY A 341 -13.29 14.85 -20.70
N GLU A 342 -13.84 15.92 -20.12
CA GLU A 342 -13.09 17.01 -19.48
C GLU A 342 -12.76 16.75 -18.01
N ASN A 343 -13.11 15.57 -17.49
CA ASN A 343 -13.03 15.24 -16.06
C ASN A 343 -13.93 16.13 -15.19
N LYS A 344 -15.14 16.44 -15.68
CA LYS A 344 -16.19 17.19 -14.96
C LYS A 344 -17.49 16.40 -14.96
N LYS A 345 -18.33 16.63 -13.96
CA LYS A 345 -19.68 16.04 -13.93
C LYS A 345 -20.67 16.80 -14.79
N SER A 346 -21.58 16.05 -15.41
CA SER A 346 -22.80 16.54 -16.03
C SER A 346 -23.97 15.83 -15.36
N TYR A 347 -24.85 16.59 -14.71
CA TYR A 347 -25.93 16.05 -13.89
C TYR A 347 -27.20 15.86 -14.73
N SER A 348 -27.84 14.71 -14.56
CA SER A 348 -29.24 14.48 -14.93
C SER A 348 -30.17 14.83 -13.77
N ILE A 349 -29.72 14.56 -12.55
CA ILE A 349 -30.36 14.99 -11.30
C ILE A 349 -29.26 15.65 -10.46
N GLU A 350 -29.40 16.95 -10.23
CA GLU A 350 -28.50 17.67 -9.32
C GLU A 350 -28.60 17.10 -7.91
N THR A 351 -27.56 17.30 -7.10
CA THR A 351 -27.53 16.82 -5.72
C THR A 351 -28.69 17.44 -4.93
N GLN A 352 -29.62 16.60 -4.50
CA GLN A 352 -30.81 16.99 -3.73
C GLN A 352 -30.83 16.23 -2.41
N ASN A 353 -31.37 16.87 -1.37
CA ASN A 353 -31.54 16.24 -0.07
C ASN A 353 -32.69 15.24 -0.13
N ILE A 354 -32.52 14.11 0.56
CA ILE A 354 -33.54 13.06 0.66
C ILE A 354 -33.52 12.42 2.05
N ASP A 355 -34.66 11.94 2.50
CA ASP A 355 -34.71 11.08 3.67
C ASP A 355 -34.29 9.65 3.31
N THR A 356 -33.68 8.94 4.24
CA THR A 356 -33.11 7.61 3.98
C THR A 356 -33.53 6.62 5.05
N SER A 357 -33.84 5.40 4.64
CA SER A 357 -34.15 4.28 5.56
C SER A 357 -32.96 3.85 6.43
N PHE A 358 -31.73 4.17 6.01
CA PHE A 358 -30.50 3.88 6.74
C PHE A 358 -29.92 5.13 7.43
N LYS A 359 -29.11 4.91 8.49
CA LYS A 359 -28.50 5.99 9.28
C LYS A 359 -27.33 6.67 8.56
N HIS A 360 -26.45 5.88 7.96
CA HIS A 360 -25.28 6.33 7.20
C HIS A 360 -24.88 5.27 6.18
N GLY A 361 -24.24 5.69 5.10
CA GLY A 361 -23.85 4.77 4.03
C GLY A 361 -23.91 5.36 2.64
N THR A 362 -23.58 4.53 1.66
CA THR A 362 -23.62 4.89 0.24
C THR A 362 -24.23 3.77 -0.58
N TYR A 363 -25.22 4.12 -1.39
CA TYR A 363 -25.81 3.29 -2.42
C TYR A 363 -25.35 3.78 -3.81
N VAL A 364 -24.90 2.86 -4.65
CA VAL A 364 -24.51 3.14 -6.04
C VAL A 364 -25.20 2.15 -6.97
N ARG A 365 -25.84 2.67 -8.02
CA ARG A 365 -26.41 1.89 -9.11
C ARG A 365 -25.86 2.34 -10.46
N LEU A 366 -25.45 1.37 -11.28
CA LEU A 366 -24.96 1.60 -12.64
C LEU A 366 -25.34 0.46 -13.57
N TYR A 367 -25.24 0.73 -14.87
CA TYR A 367 -25.56 -0.23 -15.92
C TYR A 367 -24.39 -0.39 -16.87
N TYR A 368 -24.05 -1.63 -17.22
CA TYR A 368 -22.98 -1.92 -18.18
C TYR A 368 -23.33 -3.12 -19.05
N THR A 369 -22.70 -3.21 -20.22
CA THR A 369 -22.82 -4.39 -21.08
C THR A 369 -21.59 -5.28 -20.97
N ASN A 370 -21.81 -6.60 -20.99
CA ASN A 370 -20.76 -7.60 -20.96
C ASN A 370 -21.23 -8.97 -21.47
N VAL A 371 -20.31 -9.92 -21.57
CA VAL A 371 -20.65 -11.35 -21.74
C VAL A 371 -21.53 -11.86 -20.61
N LYS A 372 -22.17 -13.01 -20.82
CA LYS A 372 -22.99 -13.66 -19.80
C LYS A 372 -22.19 -13.92 -18.51
N TYR A 373 -22.83 -13.63 -17.37
CA TYR A 373 -22.34 -14.00 -16.06
C TYR A 373 -22.05 -15.51 -15.96
N LYS A 374 -21.02 -15.85 -15.19
CA LYS A 374 -20.64 -17.24 -14.92
C LYS A 374 -20.10 -17.32 -13.48
N SER A 375 -20.59 -18.29 -12.70
CA SER A 375 -20.06 -18.62 -11.37
C SER A 375 -18.60 -19.11 -11.45
N GLY A 376 -17.86 -18.95 -10.35
CA GLY A 376 -16.42 -19.19 -10.24
C GLY A 376 -15.57 -17.94 -10.49
N PHE A 377 -16.17 -16.76 -10.51
CA PHE A 377 -15.48 -15.48 -10.73
C PHE A 377 -15.87 -14.47 -9.65
N VAL A 378 -17.03 -13.81 -9.79
CA VAL A 378 -17.47 -12.76 -8.85
C VAL A 378 -17.76 -13.33 -7.47
N ASP A 379 -18.55 -14.39 -7.42
CA ASP A 379 -18.85 -15.19 -6.24
C ASP A 379 -17.58 -15.63 -5.50
N THR A 380 -16.57 -16.12 -6.24
CA THR A 380 -15.28 -16.51 -5.66
C THR A 380 -14.52 -15.31 -5.08
N TYR A 381 -14.56 -14.16 -5.77
CA TYR A 381 -13.94 -12.93 -5.27
C TYR A 381 -14.62 -12.46 -3.98
N VAL A 382 -15.95 -12.36 -3.98
CA VAL A 382 -16.74 -11.94 -2.80
C VAL A 382 -16.46 -12.86 -1.63
N LYS A 383 -16.48 -14.18 -1.84
CA LYS A 383 -16.17 -15.18 -0.81
C LYS A 383 -14.78 -14.96 -0.19
N GLN A 384 -13.74 -14.84 -1.02
CA GLN A 384 -12.38 -14.62 -0.52
C GLN A 384 -12.24 -13.27 0.18
N THR A 385 -12.94 -12.24 -0.30
CA THR A 385 -12.95 -10.92 0.35
C THR A 385 -13.62 -11.00 1.73
N ALA A 386 -14.73 -11.72 1.88
CA ALA A 386 -15.39 -11.92 3.16
C ALA A 386 -14.48 -12.66 4.16
N LEU A 387 -13.78 -13.70 3.71
CA LEU A 387 -12.81 -14.45 4.54
C LEU A 387 -11.73 -13.52 5.14
N MET A 388 -11.19 -12.61 4.33
CA MET A 388 -10.09 -11.73 4.74
C MET A 388 -10.56 -10.47 5.48
N ASN A 389 -11.86 -10.15 5.41
CA ASN A 389 -12.49 -8.99 6.03
C ASN A 389 -13.66 -9.45 6.90
N SER A 390 -13.40 -10.45 7.74
CA SER A 390 -14.38 -11.14 8.59
C SER A 390 -15.05 -10.28 9.65
N HIS A 391 -14.67 -9.01 9.77
CA HIS A 391 -15.30 -8.01 10.63
C HIS A 391 -16.47 -7.27 9.95
N VAL A 392 -16.82 -7.62 8.70
CA VAL A 392 -17.92 -7.02 7.92
C VAL A 392 -18.84 -8.12 7.37
N ASN A 393 -20.15 -7.91 7.43
CA ASN A 393 -21.13 -8.75 6.74
C ASN A 393 -21.15 -8.43 5.25
N ILE A 394 -21.09 -9.46 4.40
CA ILE A 394 -21.19 -9.27 2.94
C ILE A 394 -22.32 -10.13 2.40
N ILE A 395 -23.27 -9.50 1.71
CA ILE A 395 -24.37 -10.16 1.02
C ILE A 395 -24.18 -9.95 -0.48
N PHE A 396 -24.14 -11.03 -1.25
CA PHE A 396 -24.07 -10.98 -2.70
C PHE A 396 -25.24 -11.72 -3.34
N ILE A 397 -26.04 -10.99 -4.10
CA ILE A 397 -27.16 -11.50 -4.87
C ILE A 397 -26.70 -11.59 -6.32
N ASP A 398 -26.66 -12.81 -6.85
CA ASP A 398 -26.20 -13.06 -8.21
C ASP A 398 -27.30 -12.79 -9.27
N PRO A 399 -26.95 -12.79 -10.57
CA PRO A 399 -27.93 -12.55 -11.64
C PRO A 399 -29.01 -13.62 -11.79
N TYR A 400 -28.87 -14.78 -11.16
CA TYR A 400 -29.85 -15.85 -11.16
C TYR A 400 -30.81 -15.75 -9.97
N GLY A 401 -30.54 -14.84 -9.03
CA GLY A 401 -31.33 -14.60 -7.82
C GLY A 401 -30.83 -15.41 -6.61
N ASP A 402 -29.70 -16.10 -6.73
CA ASP A 402 -29.10 -16.82 -5.61
C ASP A 402 -28.48 -15.81 -4.63
N VAL A 403 -28.82 -15.96 -3.35
CA VAL A 403 -28.32 -15.10 -2.27
C VAL A 403 -27.18 -15.80 -1.56
N HIS A 404 -26.01 -15.17 -1.58
CA HIS A 404 -24.81 -15.60 -0.87
C HIS A 404 -24.58 -14.67 0.32
N GLU A 405 -24.82 -15.18 1.53
CA GLU A 405 -24.57 -14.45 2.78
C GLU A 405 -23.25 -14.90 3.41
N TYR A 406 -22.38 -13.93 3.70
CA TYR A 406 -21.14 -14.12 4.44
C TYR A 406 -21.24 -13.29 5.73
N PRO A 407 -21.67 -13.89 6.84
CA PRO A 407 -21.79 -13.18 8.10
C PRO A 407 -20.41 -12.82 8.66
N ARG A 408 -20.39 -11.78 9.48
CA ARG A 408 -19.25 -11.37 10.27
C ARG A 408 -18.84 -12.51 11.21
N LEU A 409 -17.54 -12.84 11.22
CA LEU A 409 -16.97 -13.93 12.02
C LEU A 409 -16.14 -13.41 13.21
N VAL A 410 -15.70 -12.15 13.19
CA VAL A 410 -14.88 -11.54 14.25
C VAL A 410 -15.32 -10.13 14.63
N ASN A 411 -15.10 -9.78 15.89
CA ASN A 411 -15.59 -8.52 16.49
C ASN A 411 -14.56 -7.38 16.40
N GLU A 412 -13.30 -7.74 16.23
CA GLU A 412 -12.21 -6.78 16.19
C GLU A 412 -12.09 -6.17 14.79
N PHE A 413 -12.14 -4.85 14.73
CA PHE A 413 -11.76 -4.11 13.54
C PHE A 413 -10.24 -3.96 13.50
N PRO A 414 -9.64 -3.99 12.30
CA PRO A 414 -8.22 -3.74 12.16
C PRO A 414 -7.84 -2.32 12.61
N GLU A 415 -6.62 -2.15 13.10
CA GLU A 415 -6.10 -0.82 13.45
C GLU A 415 -6.06 0.12 12.24
N GLU A 416 -6.23 1.42 12.49
CA GLU A 416 -6.11 2.43 11.44
C GLU A 416 -4.66 2.47 10.89
N PRO A 417 -4.46 2.26 9.58
CA PRO A 417 -3.12 2.35 9.02
C PRO A 417 -2.57 3.77 9.13
N LYS A 418 -1.29 3.92 9.48
CA LYS A 418 -0.65 5.23 9.65
C LYS A 418 -0.03 5.73 8.35
N TYR A 419 0.03 7.06 8.20
CA TYR A 419 0.75 7.67 7.09
C TYR A 419 2.27 7.49 7.23
N ALA A 420 2.89 6.94 6.19
CA ALA A 420 4.32 6.79 6.08
C ALA A 420 4.93 7.99 5.32
N LYS A 421 6.00 8.58 5.86
CA LYS A 421 6.88 9.42 5.04
C LYS A 421 7.75 8.52 4.18
N PRO A 422 8.22 8.98 3.01
CA PRO A 422 9.11 8.17 2.18
C PRO A 422 10.41 7.85 2.92
N HIS A 423 10.92 6.65 2.69
CA HIS A 423 12.23 6.23 3.18
C HIS A 423 13.29 6.49 2.10
N PRO A 424 14.54 6.84 2.45
CA PRO A 424 15.58 7.12 1.45
C PRO A 424 15.78 6.01 0.41
N ALA A 425 15.69 4.76 0.84
CA ALA A 425 15.83 3.59 -0.04
C ALA A 425 14.66 3.35 -1.01
N SER A 426 13.51 4.01 -0.84
CA SER A 426 12.36 3.89 -1.77
C SER A 426 12.29 5.03 -2.78
N MET A 427 13.18 6.03 -2.69
CA MET A 427 13.09 7.25 -3.49
C MET A 427 13.91 7.13 -4.76
N ASN A 428 13.33 7.65 -5.85
CA ASN A 428 14.05 7.87 -7.09
C ASN A 428 14.54 9.33 -7.19
N ILE A 429 15.53 9.58 -8.04
CA ILE A 429 16.10 10.93 -8.20
C ILE A 429 15.07 11.96 -8.70
N GLY A 430 14.13 11.54 -9.56
CA GLY A 430 13.07 12.41 -10.05
C GLY A 430 12.11 12.84 -8.94
N GLU A 431 11.65 11.89 -8.12
CA GLU A 431 10.80 12.18 -6.96
C GLU A 431 11.54 13.08 -5.95
N PHE A 432 12.82 12.81 -5.70
CA PHE A 432 13.66 13.63 -4.84
C PHE A 432 13.79 15.08 -5.37
N GLN A 433 13.95 15.25 -6.68
CA GLN A 433 13.97 16.57 -7.35
C GLN A 433 12.64 17.29 -7.24
N ASP A 434 11.53 16.60 -7.45
CA ASP A 434 10.21 17.19 -7.32
C ASP A 434 9.91 17.61 -5.87
N MET A 435 10.34 16.81 -4.90
CA MET A 435 10.28 17.18 -3.47
C MET A 435 11.14 18.41 -3.16
N LEU A 436 12.34 18.53 -3.72
CA LEU A 436 13.19 19.71 -3.57
C LEU A 436 12.55 20.99 -4.14
N ARG A 437 11.82 20.88 -5.26
CA ARG A 437 11.14 22.02 -5.90
C ARG A 437 9.88 22.47 -5.16
N THR A 438 9.13 21.51 -4.61
CA THR A 438 7.81 21.75 -3.98
C THR A 438 7.88 22.01 -2.49
N THR A 439 9.01 21.70 -1.84
CA THR A 439 9.20 21.86 -0.39
C THR A 439 8.97 23.30 0.09
N THR A 440 8.52 23.42 1.34
CA THR A 440 8.41 24.70 2.05
C THR A 440 9.61 24.97 2.96
N TYR A 441 10.53 24.02 3.12
CA TYR A 441 11.73 24.18 3.96
C TYR A 441 12.78 25.06 3.28
N THR A 442 13.43 25.93 4.06
CA THR A 442 14.46 26.88 3.58
C THR A 442 15.88 26.35 3.71
N SER A 443 16.07 25.20 4.35
CA SER A 443 17.39 24.57 4.53
C SER A 443 17.35 23.10 4.12
N LEU A 444 18.40 22.63 3.44
CA LEU A 444 18.56 21.22 3.08
C LEU A 444 18.55 20.30 4.30
N LYS A 445 19.12 20.75 5.44
CA LYS A 445 19.10 19.94 6.66
C LYS A 445 17.66 19.68 7.12
N GLN A 446 16.83 20.73 7.17
CA GLN A 446 15.42 20.61 7.53
C GLN A 446 14.65 19.77 6.52
N PHE A 447 14.91 19.97 5.23
CA PHE A 447 14.30 19.18 4.17
C PHE A 447 14.58 17.69 4.33
N LEU A 448 15.84 17.31 4.53
CA LEU A 448 16.24 15.91 4.71
C LEU A 448 15.64 15.30 5.98
N THR A 449 15.61 16.02 7.10
CA THR A 449 15.12 15.46 8.37
C THR A 449 13.59 15.37 8.45
N HIS A 450 12.86 16.30 7.83
CA HIS A 450 11.41 16.36 7.97
C HIS A 450 10.65 15.71 6.82
N SER A 451 11.24 15.61 5.63
CA SER A 451 10.57 15.03 4.46
C SER A 451 10.66 13.51 4.41
N PHE A 452 11.62 12.90 5.10
CA PHE A 452 11.88 11.47 5.06
C PHE A 452 11.80 10.83 6.44
N VAL A 453 11.45 9.53 6.50
CA VAL A 453 11.58 8.75 7.75
C VAL A 453 13.04 8.36 8.00
N ARG A 454 13.40 8.17 9.29
CA ARG A 454 14.68 7.60 9.72
C ARG A 454 15.93 8.40 9.34
N ILE A 455 15.78 9.69 9.02
CA ILE A 455 16.91 10.61 8.87
C ILE A 455 17.06 11.44 10.15
N SER A 456 18.12 11.15 10.90
CA SER A 456 18.50 11.98 12.05
C SER A 456 19.20 13.26 11.59
N ASP A 457 19.25 14.27 12.46
CA ASP A 457 20.07 15.47 12.26
C ASP A 457 21.52 15.15 11.91
N LYS A 458 22.09 14.13 12.55
CA LYS A 458 23.47 13.69 12.30
C LYS A 458 23.62 13.10 10.90
N ASN A 459 22.69 12.23 10.48
CA ASN A 459 22.73 11.63 9.15
C ASN A 459 22.54 12.70 8.06
N ALA A 460 21.61 13.64 8.24
CA ALA A 460 21.42 14.75 7.32
C ALA A 460 22.69 15.60 7.19
N GLN A 461 23.35 15.91 8.33
CA GLN A 461 24.61 16.64 8.33
C GLN A 461 25.72 15.87 7.61
N ASN A 462 25.82 14.55 7.82
CA ASN A 462 26.79 13.70 7.11
C ASN A 462 26.56 13.72 5.59
N VAL A 463 25.30 13.61 5.15
CA VAL A 463 24.94 13.65 3.73
C VAL A 463 25.35 14.98 3.11
N ILE A 464 25.06 16.10 3.78
CA ILE A 464 25.45 17.45 3.33
C ILE A 464 26.97 17.58 3.30
N TYR A 465 27.66 17.23 4.38
CA TYR A 465 29.12 17.32 4.48
C TYR A 465 29.83 16.52 3.37
N ASN A 466 29.41 15.27 3.14
CA ASN A 466 30.00 14.43 2.09
C ASN A 466 29.70 14.98 0.69
N THR A 467 28.54 15.60 0.50
CA THR A 467 28.17 16.28 -0.74
C THR A 467 29.10 17.46 -1.00
N GLU A 468 29.31 18.31 0.01
CA GLU A 468 30.22 19.46 -0.06
C GLU A 468 31.67 19.00 -0.33
N ASP A 469 32.14 17.93 0.32
CA ASP A 469 33.50 17.40 0.11
C ASP A 469 33.74 16.87 -1.32
N GLU A 470 32.76 16.20 -1.94
CA GLU A 470 32.88 15.77 -3.35
C GLU A 470 32.77 16.95 -4.32
N LEU A 471 31.94 17.96 -4.00
CA LEU A 471 31.83 19.16 -4.82
C LEU A 471 33.13 19.96 -4.82
N GLN A 472 33.83 20.05 -3.68
CA GLN A 472 35.16 20.66 -3.56
C GLN A 472 36.15 20.07 -4.58
N ASP A 473 36.17 18.73 -4.70
CA ASP A 473 37.04 18.03 -5.64
C ASP A 473 36.66 18.29 -7.11
N LYS A 474 35.35 18.42 -7.41
CA LYS A 474 34.86 18.66 -8.78
C LYS A 474 35.14 20.06 -9.28
N VAL A 475 35.04 21.08 -8.42
CA VAL A 475 35.28 22.48 -8.82
C VAL A 475 36.73 22.92 -8.63
N GLY A 476 37.57 22.10 -7.98
CA GLY A 476 38.97 22.39 -7.71
C GLY A 476 39.15 23.51 -6.70
N MET A 477 38.41 23.46 -5.59
CA MET A 477 38.50 24.43 -4.50
C MET A 477 38.24 23.71 -3.18
N LEU A 478 39.15 23.83 -2.22
CA LEU A 478 39.10 23.14 -0.94
C LEU A 478 38.78 24.10 0.19
N GLU A 479 37.87 23.71 1.04
CA GLU A 479 37.64 24.33 2.33
C GLU A 479 38.75 23.90 3.29
N ILE A 480 39.50 24.86 3.80
CA ILE A 480 40.66 24.65 4.70
C ILE A 480 40.38 25.11 6.13
N SER A 481 39.36 25.95 6.32
CA SER A 481 38.76 26.30 7.61
C SER A 481 37.30 26.71 7.40
N ASP A 482 36.53 26.88 8.48
CA ASP A 482 35.16 27.40 8.44
C ASP A 482 35.03 28.80 7.75
N LYS A 483 36.15 29.47 7.49
CA LYS A 483 36.20 30.82 6.91
C LYS A 483 37.00 30.91 5.61
N ASP A 484 37.84 29.92 5.33
CA ASP A 484 38.86 30.02 4.29
C ASP A 484 38.77 28.84 3.31
N CYS A 485 38.84 29.16 2.02
CA CYS A 485 38.89 28.20 0.93
C CYS A 485 40.08 28.51 0.03
N ILE A 486 40.79 27.49 -0.44
CA ILE A 486 41.93 27.62 -1.36
C ILE A 486 41.65 26.89 -2.67
N THR A 487 42.00 27.48 -3.80
CA THR A 487 41.84 26.80 -5.10
C THR A 487 42.93 25.75 -5.31
N ILE A 488 42.55 24.62 -5.90
CA ILE A 488 43.45 23.57 -6.38
C ILE A 488 43.35 23.55 -7.91
N PRO A 489 44.29 24.20 -8.62
CA PRO A 489 44.24 24.26 -10.07
C PRO A 489 44.45 22.88 -10.73
N GLU A 490 44.20 22.80 -12.04
CA GLU A 490 44.49 21.60 -12.83
C GLU A 490 45.99 21.40 -13.02
N LYS A 491 46.72 22.49 -13.28
CA LYS A 491 48.18 22.50 -13.41
C LYS A 491 48.82 23.18 -12.20
N ALA A 492 49.97 22.66 -11.77
CA ALA A 492 50.68 23.17 -10.60
C ALA A 492 51.21 24.61 -10.76
N ASP A 493 51.25 25.12 -11.98
CA ASP A 493 51.77 26.47 -12.32
C ASP A 493 50.65 27.49 -12.56
N ASP A 494 49.37 27.10 -12.48
CA ASP A 494 48.26 28.04 -12.61
C ASP A 494 48.08 28.87 -11.32
N PHE A 495 47.31 29.95 -11.42
CA PHE A 495 47.05 30.86 -10.31
C PHE A 495 46.33 30.19 -9.13
N VAL A 496 46.80 30.50 -7.92
CA VAL A 496 46.24 29.99 -6.65
C VAL A 496 45.57 31.13 -5.91
N TYR A 497 44.27 30.96 -5.65
CA TYR A 497 43.46 31.92 -4.94
C TYR A 497 43.09 31.41 -3.55
N LEU A 498 43.08 32.32 -2.58
CA LEU A 498 42.56 32.14 -1.23
C LEU A 498 41.31 33.02 -1.08
N LEU A 499 40.18 32.41 -0.77
CA LEU A 499 38.94 33.08 -0.44
C LEU A 499 38.79 33.06 1.09
N SER A 500 38.66 34.22 1.72
CA SER A 500 38.56 34.36 3.18
C SER A 500 37.34 35.20 3.59
N GLU A 501 36.60 34.74 4.61
CA GLU A 501 35.51 35.50 5.23
C GLU A 501 36.06 36.52 6.24
N GLU A 502 35.95 37.82 5.91
CA GLU A 502 36.39 38.91 6.78
C GLU A 502 35.25 39.87 7.17
N GLN A 503 35.38 40.54 8.31
CA GLN A 503 34.48 41.63 8.71
C GLN A 503 34.97 42.94 8.08
N ARG A 504 34.26 43.44 7.06
CA ARG A 504 34.61 44.68 6.37
C ARG A 504 33.44 45.65 6.30
N VAL A 505 33.75 46.95 6.25
CA VAL A 505 32.76 47.98 5.95
C VAL A 505 32.71 48.14 4.44
N PHE A 506 31.57 47.82 3.84
CA PHE A 506 31.38 47.92 2.39
C PHE A 506 29.94 48.29 2.03
N GLY A 507 29.78 48.96 0.87
CA GLY A 507 28.52 49.54 0.42
C GLY A 507 28.13 50.80 1.21
N LYS A 508 26.83 51.04 1.38
CA LYS A 508 26.30 52.21 2.10
C LYS A 508 26.27 52.06 3.63
N SER A 509 26.63 50.90 4.16
CA SER A 509 26.59 50.61 5.60
C SER A 509 27.83 51.13 6.29
N THR A 510 27.68 51.71 7.49
CA THR A 510 28.79 52.10 8.37
C THR A 510 29.22 50.99 9.33
N LYS A 511 28.44 49.92 9.45
CA LYS A 511 28.78 48.74 10.27
C LYS A 511 29.55 47.72 9.44
N ALA A 512 30.58 47.12 10.05
CA ALA A 512 31.31 46.00 9.47
C ALA A 512 30.36 44.81 9.31
N ARG A 513 30.40 44.18 8.14
CA ARG A 513 29.63 42.99 7.78
C ARG A 513 30.57 41.95 7.19
N LYS A 514 30.13 40.69 7.23
CA LYS A 514 30.83 39.59 6.56
C LYS A 514 30.95 39.89 5.07
N LYS A 515 32.18 39.80 4.55
CA LYS A 515 32.49 39.89 3.12
C LYS A 515 33.48 38.79 2.79
N MET A 516 33.24 38.06 1.71
CA MET A 516 34.25 37.17 1.14
C MET A 516 35.28 38.02 0.38
N VAL A 517 36.56 37.83 0.69
CA VAL A 517 37.67 38.55 0.07
C VAL A 517 38.57 37.54 -0.64
N ILE A 518 38.98 37.88 -1.87
CA ILE A 518 39.81 37.01 -2.69
C ILE A 518 41.24 37.53 -2.69
N TYR A 519 42.18 36.63 -2.43
CA TYR A 519 43.60 36.89 -2.51
C TYR A 519 44.25 35.98 -3.54
N LEU A 520 45.23 36.48 -4.27
CA LEU A 520 46.08 35.72 -5.18
C LEU A 520 47.44 35.48 -4.53
N LEU A 521 47.94 34.24 -4.61
CA LEU A 521 49.31 33.94 -4.24
C LEU A 521 50.27 34.64 -5.21
N SER A 522 51.07 35.58 -4.69
CA SER A 522 51.96 36.42 -5.49
C SER A 522 53.00 35.59 -6.23
N VAL A 523 53.07 35.78 -7.55
CA VAL A 523 54.05 35.09 -8.43
C VAL A 523 55.49 35.52 -8.11
N ALA A 524 55.67 36.66 -7.43
CA ALA A 524 56.97 37.16 -7.00
C ALA A 524 57.55 36.39 -5.80
N ASN A 525 56.73 35.63 -5.07
CA ASN A 525 57.17 34.89 -3.88
C ASN A 525 57.44 33.42 -4.22
N SER A 526 58.61 33.14 -4.81
CA SER A 526 58.99 31.79 -5.24
C SER A 526 59.00 30.76 -4.10
N ALA A 527 59.38 31.17 -2.89
CA ALA A 527 59.40 30.29 -1.72
C ALA A 527 57.99 29.81 -1.33
N ALA A 528 57.00 30.69 -1.34
CA ALA A 528 55.61 30.33 -1.04
C ALA A 528 55.00 29.43 -2.13
N ILE A 529 55.35 29.67 -3.40
CA ILE A 529 54.91 28.84 -4.53
C ILE A 529 55.48 27.43 -4.42
N ASP A 530 56.78 27.29 -4.12
CA ASP A 530 57.42 25.99 -3.98
C ASP A 530 56.84 25.20 -2.79
N ALA A 531 56.59 25.88 -1.66
CA ALA A 531 55.92 25.28 -0.51
C ALA A 531 54.51 24.79 -0.85
N TYR A 532 53.70 25.58 -1.57
CA TYR A 532 52.38 25.16 -2.04
C TYR A 532 52.48 23.96 -2.99
N LYS A 533 53.42 23.98 -3.94
CA LYS A 533 53.62 22.91 -4.93
C LYS A 533 53.96 21.57 -4.28
N GLU A 534 54.71 21.57 -3.19
CA GLU A 534 55.00 20.34 -2.44
C GLU A 534 53.74 19.75 -1.80
N ILE A 535 52.89 20.57 -1.17
CA ILE A 535 51.61 20.12 -0.60
C ILE A 535 50.66 19.66 -1.73
N TYR A 536 50.59 20.40 -2.83
CA TYR A 536 49.79 20.07 -4.02
C TYR A 536 50.15 18.71 -4.63
N LYS A 537 51.44 18.39 -4.76
CA LYS A 537 51.90 17.08 -5.27
C LYS A 537 51.42 15.95 -4.38
N LYS A 538 51.54 16.08 -3.06
CA LYS A 538 51.01 15.10 -2.10
C LYS A 538 49.49 14.95 -2.26
N TYR A 539 48.76 16.06 -2.31
CA TYR A 539 47.30 16.07 -2.50
C TYR A 539 46.85 15.35 -3.77
N LYS A 540 47.43 15.68 -4.93
CA LYS A 540 47.09 15.00 -6.20
C LYS A 540 47.45 13.52 -6.18
N ALA A 541 48.53 13.13 -5.50
CA ALA A 541 48.89 11.72 -5.34
C ALA A 541 47.84 10.96 -4.50
N THR A 542 47.43 11.52 -3.35
CA THR A 542 46.37 10.95 -2.49
C THR A 542 45.04 10.87 -3.23
N MET A 543 44.64 11.91 -3.98
CA MET A 543 43.40 11.89 -4.78
C MET A 543 43.42 10.82 -5.87
N LYS A 544 44.58 10.60 -6.52
CA LYS A 544 44.76 9.53 -7.50
C LYS A 544 44.66 8.15 -6.87
N GLU A 545 45.17 7.99 -5.65
CA GLU A 545 45.04 6.77 -4.86
C GLU A 545 43.58 6.49 -4.50
N ILE A 546 42.84 7.49 -4.00
CA ILE A 546 41.40 7.39 -3.71
C ILE A 546 40.63 6.95 -4.96
N ALA A 547 40.84 7.62 -6.10
CA ALA A 547 40.18 7.29 -7.35
C ALA A 547 40.48 5.85 -7.82
N LYS A 548 41.70 5.36 -7.58
CA LYS A 548 42.07 3.97 -7.88
C LYS A 548 41.34 2.99 -6.96
N ILE A 549 41.29 3.26 -5.66
CA ILE A 549 40.57 2.44 -4.68
C ILE A 549 39.08 2.39 -5.02
N ASP A 550 38.45 3.52 -5.36
CA ASP A 550 37.03 3.60 -5.76
C ASP A 550 36.75 2.76 -7.02
N ALA A 551 37.62 2.84 -8.03
CA ALA A 551 37.49 2.03 -9.24
C ALA A 551 37.63 0.52 -8.94
N GLU A 552 38.55 0.13 -8.06
CA GLU A 552 38.71 -1.26 -7.62
C GLU A 552 37.52 -1.74 -6.79
N MET A 553 36.96 -0.92 -5.90
CA MET A 553 35.75 -1.23 -5.14
C MET A 553 34.54 -1.43 -6.05
N LYS A 554 34.35 -0.56 -7.05
CA LYS A 554 33.28 -0.71 -8.04
C LYS A 554 33.41 -2.01 -8.82
N LYS A 555 34.63 -2.36 -9.24
CA LYS A 555 34.91 -3.62 -9.92
C LYS A 555 34.63 -4.83 -9.02
N ALA A 556 35.08 -4.80 -7.77
CA ALA A 556 34.85 -5.87 -6.81
C ALA A 556 33.36 -6.05 -6.46
N ALA A 557 32.58 -4.97 -6.39
CA ALA A 557 31.13 -5.05 -6.19
C ALA A 557 30.43 -5.74 -7.37
N ALA A 558 30.78 -5.38 -8.60
CA ALA A 558 30.25 -6.05 -9.80
C ALA A 558 30.65 -7.53 -9.87
N GLU A 559 31.89 -7.87 -9.49
CA GLU A 559 32.37 -9.26 -9.39
C GLU A 559 31.57 -10.06 -8.35
N ARG A 560 31.26 -9.46 -7.18
CA ARG A 560 30.45 -10.08 -6.13
C ARG A 560 29.03 -10.40 -6.60
N ASP A 561 28.42 -9.47 -7.32
CA ASP A 561 27.03 -9.61 -7.76
C ASP A 561 26.90 -10.64 -8.89
N ALA A 562 27.93 -10.77 -9.75
CA ALA A 562 28.01 -11.79 -10.78
C ALA A 562 28.39 -13.20 -10.27
N ALA A 563 28.93 -13.32 -9.05
CA ALA A 563 29.38 -14.60 -8.51
C ALA A 563 28.19 -15.49 -8.13
N GLU A 564 28.20 -16.76 -8.57
CA GLU A 564 27.16 -17.74 -8.21
C GLU A 564 27.49 -18.50 -6.91
N LYS A 565 28.77 -18.77 -6.66
CA LYS A 565 29.21 -19.57 -5.50
C LYS A 565 29.32 -18.73 -4.23
N LYS A 566 28.81 -19.27 -3.12
CA LYS A 566 28.84 -18.64 -1.79
C LYS A 566 30.27 -18.36 -1.28
N LYS A 567 31.23 -19.24 -1.60
CA LYS A 567 32.64 -19.07 -1.22
C LYS A 567 33.28 -17.84 -1.90
N ASP A 568 33.06 -17.70 -3.21
CA ASP A 568 33.58 -16.59 -4.01
C ASP A 568 32.98 -15.26 -3.53
N LYS A 569 31.67 -15.22 -3.23
CA LYS A 569 31.03 -14.04 -2.61
C LYS A 569 31.69 -13.65 -1.29
N SER A 570 32.10 -14.62 -0.47
CA SER A 570 32.73 -14.35 0.83
C SER A 570 34.16 -13.81 0.67
N GLU A 571 34.95 -14.34 -0.26
CA GLU A 571 36.32 -13.88 -0.52
C GLU A 571 36.32 -12.46 -1.11
N ILE A 572 35.44 -12.19 -2.07
CA ILE A 572 35.26 -10.85 -2.64
C ILE A 572 34.76 -9.86 -1.58
N SER A 573 33.84 -10.28 -0.69
CA SER A 573 33.37 -9.43 0.41
C SER A 573 34.50 -9.06 1.39
N LYS A 574 35.48 -9.95 1.61
CA LYS A 574 36.66 -9.65 2.43
C LYS A 574 37.55 -8.61 1.73
N ARG A 575 37.79 -8.79 0.44
CA ARG A 575 38.55 -7.82 -0.38
C ARG A 575 37.92 -6.43 -0.38
N ILE A 576 36.58 -6.33 -0.47
CA ILE A 576 35.85 -5.06 -0.37
C ILE A 576 36.12 -4.39 0.99
N LYS A 577 36.06 -5.14 2.10
CA LYS A 577 36.36 -4.60 3.43
C LYS A 577 37.80 -4.09 3.56
N ASP A 578 38.76 -4.80 2.97
CA ASP A 578 40.16 -4.36 2.97
C ASP A 578 40.34 -3.07 2.16
N LEU A 579 39.67 -2.94 1.00
CA LEU A 579 39.65 -1.72 0.20
C LEU A 579 38.96 -0.55 0.92
N GLU A 580 37.85 -0.79 1.63
CA GLU A 580 37.17 0.21 2.47
C GLU A 580 38.10 0.76 3.55
N LYS A 581 38.93 -0.10 4.16
CA LYS A 581 39.92 0.33 5.14
C LYS A 581 41.00 1.22 4.50
N SER A 582 41.57 0.80 3.37
CA SER A 582 42.56 1.61 2.64
C SER A 582 41.97 2.96 2.18
N ARG A 583 40.71 2.98 1.75
CA ARG A 583 40.00 4.21 1.39
C ARG A 583 39.91 5.17 2.56
N LYS A 584 39.56 4.67 3.74
CA LYS A 584 39.47 5.46 4.97
C LYS A 584 40.82 6.04 5.39
N ASP A 585 41.90 5.28 5.23
CA ASP A 585 43.26 5.74 5.51
C ASP A 585 43.69 6.85 4.54
N ALA A 586 43.33 6.72 3.25
CA ALA A 586 43.56 7.76 2.24
C ALA A 586 42.70 9.02 2.48
N GLU A 587 41.44 8.89 2.88
CA GLU A 587 40.57 10.01 3.28
C GLU A 587 41.13 10.76 4.50
N LYS A 588 41.67 10.03 5.49
CA LYS A 588 42.36 10.66 6.63
C LYS A 588 43.58 11.46 6.17
N SER A 589 44.36 10.91 5.23
CA SER A 589 45.50 11.61 4.62
C SER A 589 45.06 12.87 3.87
N LYS A 590 43.89 12.84 3.18
CA LYS A 590 43.27 14.03 2.55
C LYS A 590 42.95 15.09 3.60
N GLN A 591 42.40 14.72 4.75
CA GLN A 591 42.10 15.66 5.85
C GLN A 591 43.36 16.26 6.47
N ASP A 592 44.40 15.45 6.69
CA ASP A 592 45.69 15.94 7.19
C ASP A 592 46.32 16.96 6.21
N LEU A 593 46.19 16.72 4.90
CA LEU A 593 46.63 17.67 3.87
C LEU A 593 45.79 18.96 3.81
N LYS A 594 44.47 18.91 4.06
CA LYS A 594 43.66 20.13 4.22
C LYS A 594 44.20 21.00 5.36
N LYS A 595 44.62 20.38 6.46
CA LYS A 595 45.27 21.08 7.58
C LYS A 595 46.64 21.65 7.20
N GLU A 596 47.46 20.92 6.42
CA GLU A 596 48.72 21.47 5.86
C GLU A 596 48.45 22.71 4.99
N PHE A 597 47.40 22.72 4.16
CA PHE A 597 47.02 23.90 3.38
C PHE A 597 46.57 25.08 4.25
N HIS A 598 45.83 24.81 5.32
CA HIS A 598 45.44 25.84 6.30
C HIS A 598 46.66 26.47 6.98
N ASP A 599 47.58 25.64 7.47
CA ASP A 599 48.80 26.10 8.13
C ASP A 599 49.70 26.85 7.14
N PHE A 600 49.75 26.43 5.87
CA PHE A 600 50.42 27.15 4.79
C PHE A 600 49.82 28.54 4.56
N ALA A 601 48.49 28.64 4.41
CA ALA A 601 47.79 29.90 4.18
C ALA A 601 48.02 30.89 5.33
N LYS A 602 48.04 30.39 6.57
CA LYS A 602 48.32 31.19 7.77
C LYS A 602 49.78 31.65 7.85
N ALA A 603 50.73 30.78 7.53
CA ALA A 603 52.16 31.09 7.60
C ALA A 603 52.62 32.06 6.50
N HIS A 604 51.97 32.04 5.34
CA HIS A 604 52.34 32.85 4.18
C HIS A 604 51.32 33.96 3.88
N LYS A 605 50.65 34.49 4.92
CA LYS A 605 49.62 35.52 4.76
C LYS A 605 50.12 36.74 3.98
N ASP A 606 51.39 37.13 4.16
CA ASP A 606 52.01 38.27 3.47
C ASP A 606 52.32 37.99 1.99
N ALA A 607 52.25 36.73 1.54
CA ALA A 607 52.44 36.34 0.15
C ALA A 607 51.14 36.42 -0.69
N PHE A 608 50.01 36.71 -0.05
CA PHE A 608 48.69 36.78 -0.68
C PHE A 608 48.29 38.24 -0.95
N GLU A 609 48.10 38.59 -2.22
CA GLU A 609 47.72 39.94 -2.67
C GLU A 609 46.21 40.00 -2.95
N GLU A 610 45.51 40.98 -2.37
CA GLU A 610 44.05 41.14 -2.56
C GLU A 610 43.73 41.46 -4.03
N ILE A 611 42.75 40.74 -4.60
CA ILE A 611 42.26 40.95 -5.96
C ILE A 611 40.82 41.43 -5.93
N THR A 612 40.54 42.46 -6.75
CA THR A 612 39.21 43.03 -6.96
C THR A 612 38.77 42.96 -8.43
N ASP A 613 39.36 42.06 -9.21
CA ASP A 613 38.95 41.83 -10.60
C ASP A 613 37.60 41.11 -10.65
N GLU A 614 36.62 41.74 -11.28
CA GLU A 614 35.23 41.26 -11.34
C GLU A 614 35.08 39.90 -12.04
N LYS A 615 35.92 39.61 -13.04
CA LYS A 615 35.92 38.31 -13.74
C LYS A 615 36.49 37.20 -12.86
N VAL A 616 37.54 37.50 -12.10
CA VAL A 616 38.08 36.55 -11.13
C VAL A 616 37.09 36.33 -9.99
N GLU A 617 36.48 37.41 -9.49
CA GLU A 617 35.49 37.35 -8.41
C GLU A 617 34.31 36.46 -8.77
N SER A 618 33.71 36.68 -9.94
CA SER A 618 32.59 35.86 -10.44
C SER A 618 32.95 34.36 -10.52
N VAL A 619 34.11 34.01 -11.10
CA VAL A 619 34.53 32.61 -11.24
C VAL A 619 34.79 31.94 -9.89
N ILE A 620 35.45 32.62 -8.95
CA ILE A 620 35.74 32.06 -7.62
C ILE A 620 34.47 31.93 -6.78
N MET A 621 33.58 32.93 -6.83
CA MET A 621 32.30 32.88 -6.12
C MET A 621 31.36 31.82 -6.71
N GLU A 622 31.37 31.58 -8.02
CA GLU A 622 30.62 30.48 -8.65
C GLU A 622 31.09 29.12 -8.11
N LYS A 623 32.41 28.91 -7.99
CA LYS A 623 32.97 27.69 -7.37
C LYS A 623 32.54 27.54 -5.91
N TYR A 624 32.65 28.61 -5.12
CA TYR A 624 32.24 28.61 -3.71
C TYR A 624 30.74 28.30 -3.54
N ASN A 625 29.88 28.97 -4.31
CA ASN A 625 28.43 28.74 -4.27
C ASN A 625 28.07 27.32 -4.73
N THR A 626 28.81 26.75 -5.68
CA THR A 626 28.63 25.35 -6.07
C THR A 626 28.94 24.40 -4.92
N ILE A 627 29.96 24.70 -4.10
CA ILE A 627 30.32 23.89 -2.93
C ILE A 627 29.29 24.05 -1.81
N SER A 628 28.93 25.28 -1.45
CA SER A 628 28.12 25.59 -0.26
C SER A 628 26.63 25.23 -0.45
N VAL A 629 26.31 23.94 -0.42
CA VAL A 629 24.92 23.47 -0.48
C VAL A 629 24.17 23.75 0.84
N SER A 630 24.87 23.79 1.97
CA SER A 630 24.28 24.12 3.28
C SER A 630 23.66 25.52 3.37
N GLY A 631 24.18 26.48 2.60
CA GLY A 631 23.72 27.86 2.57
C GLY A 631 22.65 28.17 1.52
N ILE A 632 22.26 27.19 0.70
CA ILE A 632 21.32 27.35 -0.42
C ILE A 632 19.95 26.78 -0.05
N GLU A 633 18.89 27.43 -0.51
CA GLU A 633 17.54 26.90 -0.35
C GLU A 633 17.35 25.65 -1.22
N PRO A 634 16.60 24.63 -0.74
CA PRO A 634 16.36 23.40 -1.50
C PRO A 634 15.85 23.58 -2.94
N LYS A 635 15.20 24.72 -3.25
CA LYS A 635 14.64 25.03 -4.57
C LYS A 635 15.67 25.55 -5.57
N ASP A 636 16.75 26.14 -5.08
CA ASP A 636 17.74 26.86 -5.89
C ASP A 636 18.99 26.02 -6.18
N ILE A 637 18.98 24.76 -5.76
CA ILE A 637 20.09 23.82 -5.95
C ILE A 637 20.26 23.46 -7.44
N SER A 638 21.51 23.50 -7.92
CA SER A 638 21.85 23.15 -9.31
C SER A 638 21.79 21.63 -9.56
N GLU A 639 21.71 21.23 -10.83
CA GLU A 639 21.67 19.80 -11.21
C GLU A 639 22.89 19.02 -10.70
N LEU A 640 24.09 19.62 -10.77
CA LEU A 640 25.32 19.01 -10.25
C LEU A 640 25.25 18.75 -8.75
N GLN A 641 24.73 19.72 -8.00
CA GLN A 641 24.56 19.63 -6.55
C GLN A 641 23.49 18.59 -6.20
N VAL A 642 22.34 18.56 -6.90
CA VAL A 642 21.30 17.54 -6.69
C VAL A 642 21.82 16.14 -6.93
N ASN A 643 22.51 15.92 -8.04
CA ASN A 643 23.04 14.59 -8.38
C ASN A 643 24.04 14.10 -7.33
N THR A 644 24.88 15.01 -6.82
CA THR A 644 25.86 14.69 -5.78
C THR A 644 25.18 14.47 -4.42
N LEU A 645 24.19 15.29 -4.08
CA LEU A 645 23.38 15.16 -2.87
C LEU A 645 22.62 13.84 -2.84
N TYR A 646 21.94 13.51 -3.94
CA TYR A 646 21.18 12.27 -4.08
C TYR A 646 22.06 11.01 -4.01
N LYS A 647 23.29 11.08 -4.55
CA LYS A 647 24.28 10.01 -4.41
C LYS A 647 24.57 9.72 -2.93
N TYR A 648 24.88 10.74 -2.12
CA TYR A 648 25.15 10.51 -0.70
C TYR A 648 23.90 10.19 0.11
N PHE A 649 22.76 10.77 -0.27
CA PHE A 649 21.47 10.44 0.29
C PHE A 649 21.13 8.95 0.16
N THR A 650 21.50 8.28 -0.94
CA THR A 650 21.23 6.85 -1.16
C THR A 650 22.30 5.92 -0.59
N ILE A 651 23.54 6.37 -0.48
CA ILE A 651 24.67 5.56 0.05
C ILE A 651 24.64 5.50 1.58
N GLU A 652 24.17 6.56 2.25
CA GLU A 652 24.13 6.61 3.71
C GLU A 652 23.25 5.49 4.28
N LYS A 653 23.65 4.95 5.44
CA LYS A 653 22.92 3.87 6.10
C LYS A 653 21.86 4.43 7.04
N TYR A 654 20.60 4.09 6.78
CA TYR A 654 19.46 4.46 7.62
C TYR A 654 18.89 3.24 8.35
N LEU A 655 18.14 3.52 9.41
CA LEU A 655 17.33 2.50 10.08
C LEU A 655 16.21 2.04 9.13
N ALA A 656 15.76 0.80 9.31
CA ALA A 656 14.60 0.28 8.59
C ALA A 656 13.36 1.20 8.77
N PRO A 657 12.52 1.33 7.73
CA PRO A 657 11.22 2.00 7.81
C PRO A 657 10.43 1.60 9.08
N PRO A 658 9.66 2.53 9.66
CA PRO A 658 8.70 2.20 10.71
C PRO A 658 7.72 1.14 10.22
N THR A 659 7.55 0.10 11.02
CA THR A 659 6.74 -1.07 10.67
C THR A 659 5.28 -0.95 11.09
N ASP A 660 4.95 0.02 11.93
CA ASP A 660 3.59 0.33 12.40
C ASP A 660 2.67 0.92 11.30
N THR A 661 3.18 0.97 10.07
CA THR A 661 2.44 1.40 8.88
C THR A 661 1.84 0.21 8.12
N ALA A 662 2.25 -1.02 8.45
CA ALA A 662 1.71 -2.26 7.89
C ALA A 662 0.82 -2.95 8.94
N ILE A 663 -0.48 -2.94 8.71
CA ILE A 663 -1.49 -3.51 9.58
C ILE A 663 -1.79 -4.95 9.10
N PRO A 664 -1.42 -5.98 9.87
CA PRO A 664 -1.76 -7.37 9.58
C PRO A 664 -3.25 -7.64 9.78
N VAL A 665 -3.69 -8.85 9.45
CA VAL A 665 -5.00 -9.39 9.90
C VAL A 665 -4.86 -10.05 11.27
N GLY A 666 -3.75 -10.76 11.50
CA GLY A 666 -3.48 -11.46 12.75
C GLY A 666 -3.71 -12.97 12.64
N ALA A 667 -2.81 -13.75 13.25
CA ALA A 667 -2.87 -15.21 13.21
C ALA A 667 -4.15 -15.74 13.87
N ASP A 668 -4.51 -15.20 15.04
CA ASP A 668 -5.67 -15.64 15.81
C ASP A 668 -6.99 -15.42 15.03
N VAL A 669 -7.10 -14.28 14.34
CA VAL A 669 -8.21 -13.96 13.46
C VAL A 669 -8.27 -14.95 12.30
N LEU A 670 -7.13 -15.22 11.64
CA LEU A 670 -7.07 -16.15 10.50
C LEU A 670 -7.42 -17.58 10.91
N GLU A 671 -6.94 -18.06 12.05
CA GLU A 671 -7.30 -19.39 12.58
C GLU A 671 -8.79 -19.48 12.87
N SER A 672 -9.33 -18.50 13.60
CA SER A 672 -10.75 -18.45 13.96
C SER A 672 -11.65 -18.46 12.72
N VAL A 673 -11.28 -17.67 11.71
CA VAL A 673 -11.99 -17.62 10.43
C VAL A 673 -11.94 -18.96 9.70
N LEU A 674 -10.79 -19.61 9.63
CA LEU A 674 -10.66 -20.91 8.95
C LEU A 674 -11.45 -22.02 9.67
N VAL A 675 -11.47 -22.01 11.00
CA VAL A 675 -12.26 -22.96 11.80
C VAL A 675 -13.74 -22.82 11.49
N GLN A 676 -14.25 -21.59 11.50
CA GLN A 676 -15.67 -21.32 11.26
C GLN A 676 -16.07 -21.57 9.80
N GLU A 677 -15.24 -21.15 8.84
CA GLU A 677 -15.52 -21.29 7.40
C GLU A 677 -15.53 -22.77 6.95
N PHE A 678 -14.58 -23.57 7.44
CA PHE A 678 -14.46 -24.98 7.06
C PHE A 678 -15.12 -25.94 8.05
N GLY A 679 -15.71 -25.44 9.14
CA GLY A 679 -16.33 -26.27 10.18
C GLY A 679 -15.35 -27.28 10.77
N LEU A 680 -14.13 -26.83 11.05
CA LEU A 680 -13.05 -27.71 11.52
C LEU A 680 -13.28 -28.11 12.98
N GLN A 681 -13.21 -29.40 13.27
CA GLN A 681 -13.25 -29.94 14.63
C GLN A 681 -11.83 -30.12 15.14
N ILE A 682 -11.30 -29.06 15.78
CA ILE A 682 -9.99 -29.13 16.41
C ILE A 682 -10.17 -29.84 17.76
N SER A 683 -9.62 -31.05 17.90
CA SER A 683 -9.48 -31.65 19.22
C SER A 683 -8.65 -30.72 20.09
N LYS A 684 -9.13 -30.36 21.29
CA LYS A 684 -8.24 -29.83 22.32
C LYS A 684 -7.11 -30.84 22.45
N PHE A 685 -5.91 -30.48 22.00
CA PHE A 685 -4.71 -31.10 22.54
C PHE A 685 -4.69 -30.63 23.98
N ASP A 686 -5.41 -31.33 24.85
CA ASP A 686 -5.12 -31.27 26.27
C ASP A 686 -3.61 -31.49 26.34
N SER A 687 -2.96 -30.49 26.90
CA SER A 687 -1.55 -30.55 27.20
C SER A 687 -1.38 -31.71 28.17
N TYR A 688 -1.17 -32.93 27.65
CA TYR A 688 -0.69 -34.10 28.38
C TYR A 688 0.75 -33.90 28.91
N PHE A 689 1.24 -32.66 28.91
CA PHE A 689 2.45 -32.14 29.53
C PHE A 689 2.19 -30.95 30.45
N ALA A 690 0.93 -30.59 30.74
CA ALA A 690 0.62 -29.79 31.91
C ALA A 690 0.77 -30.72 33.11
N ASP A 691 1.92 -30.58 33.75
CA ASP A 691 2.25 -31.30 34.97
C ASP A 691 1.08 -31.22 35.94
N ASP A 692 0.61 -32.41 36.31
CA ASP A 692 -0.29 -32.67 37.41
C ASP A 692 0.37 -32.14 38.69
N GLU A 693 -0.04 -30.97 39.16
CA GLU A 693 -0.15 -30.67 40.59
C GLU A 693 -1.00 -29.40 40.77
N GLY A 694 -2.17 -29.59 41.38
CA GLY A 694 -3.16 -28.55 41.57
C GLY A 694 -2.65 -27.35 42.35
N SER A 695 -2.83 -26.17 41.77
CA SER A 695 -3.07 -24.95 42.52
C SER A 695 -3.87 -23.99 41.65
N ALA A 696 -5.06 -23.61 42.14
CA ALA A 696 -5.79 -22.45 41.65
C ALA A 696 -4.86 -21.23 41.74
N ILE A 697 -4.58 -20.60 40.60
CA ILE A 697 -3.91 -19.31 40.55
C ILE A 697 -4.89 -18.34 39.87
N GLU A 698 -5.40 -17.42 40.67
CA GLU A 698 -6.13 -16.24 40.21
C GLU A 698 -5.30 -15.50 39.15
N ASN A 699 -5.99 -14.94 38.16
CA ASN A 699 -5.43 -14.10 37.11
C ASN A 699 -4.67 -12.90 37.70
N ASP A 700 -3.36 -13.04 37.86
CA ASP A 700 -2.46 -11.89 38.02
C ASP A 700 -1.63 -11.69 36.75
N VAL A 701 -1.71 -10.46 36.26
CA VAL A 701 -1.06 -9.88 35.10
C VAL A 701 0.39 -10.34 34.96
N ILE A 702 0.72 -11.01 33.86
CA ILE A 702 2.09 -11.33 33.47
C ILE A 702 2.83 -10.02 33.19
N THR A 703 3.55 -9.52 34.18
CA THR A 703 4.55 -8.48 34.01
C THR A 703 5.89 -9.14 33.65
N LEU A 704 6.52 -8.64 32.59
CA LEU A 704 7.84 -9.12 32.14
C LEU A 704 8.86 -9.07 33.28
N PRO A 705 9.77 -10.05 33.40
CA PRO A 705 10.70 -10.12 34.52
C PRO A 705 11.67 -8.95 34.51
N LYS A 706 11.66 -8.16 35.59
CA LYS A 706 12.64 -7.08 35.84
C LYS A 706 14.05 -7.64 35.89
N THR A 707 15.00 -6.90 35.34
CA THR A 707 16.42 -7.25 35.33
C THR A 707 17.04 -7.16 36.73
N GLN A 708 18.14 -7.87 36.94
CA GLN A 708 18.89 -7.92 38.21
C GLN A 708 19.37 -6.55 38.73
N LYS A 709 19.40 -5.54 37.86
CA LYS A 709 19.76 -4.17 38.17
C LYS A 709 18.56 -3.39 38.73
N GLU A 710 17.37 -3.58 38.13
CA GLU A 710 16.11 -2.96 38.56
C GLU A 710 15.70 -3.46 39.95
N LEU A 711 15.96 -4.73 40.26
CA LEU A 711 15.70 -5.33 41.58
C LEU A 711 16.66 -4.86 42.69
N LYS A 712 17.85 -4.34 42.33
CA LYS A 712 18.80 -3.77 43.29
C LYS A 712 18.50 -2.31 43.63
N GLU A 713 18.07 -1.55 42.64
CA GLU A 713 17.70 -0.14 42.81
C GLU A 713 16.43 0.00 43.69
N GLU A 714 15.44 -0.91 43.55
CA GLU A 714 14.26 -0.95 44.44
C GLU A 714 14.56 -1.40 45.89
N ALA A 715 15.59 -2.24 46.08
CA ALA A 715 15.98 -2.72 47.41
C ALA A 715 16.78 -1.67 48.21
N GLU A 716 17.53 -0.79 47.55
CA GLU A 716 18.24 0.31 48.20
C GLU A 716 17.30 1.46 48.60
N GLU A 717 16.17 1.64 47.89
CA GLU A 717 15.16 2.68 48.21
C GLU A 717 14.23 2.30 49.37
N SER A 718 14.02 1.01 49.65
CA SER A 718 13.01 0.54 50.62
C SER A 718 13.52 0.38 52.05
N GLY A 719 14.85 0.43 52.29
CA GLY A 719 15.43 0.58 53.62
C GLY A 719 15.19 -0.58 54.61
N GLU A 720 14.68 -1.74 54.17
CA GLU A 720 14.46 -2.91 55.01
C GLU A 720 15.46 -4.03 54.66
N GLU A 721 16.51 -4.16 55.48
CA GLU A 721 17.40 -5.33 55.48
C GLU A 721 16.62 -6.53 56.03
N ASP A 722 16.06 -7.38 55.17
CA ASP A 722 15.43 -8.63 55.63
C ASP A 722 15.92 -9.88 54.88
N GLN A 723 16.11 -10.93 55.67
CA GLN A 723 16.85 -12.17 55.41
C GLN A 723 16.28 -13.03 54.25
N LYS A 724 15.15 -12.62 53.67
CA LYS A 724 14.52 -13.24 52.49
C LYS A 724 15.36 -13.12 51.22
N TYR A 725 16.07 -12.01 51.01
CA TYR A 725 16.87 -11.79 49.79
C TYR A 725 18.14 -12.67 49.74
N GLN A 726 18.75 -12.97 50.89
CA GLN A 726 19.90 -13.87 50.98
C GLN A 726 19.52 -15.34 50.70
N ALA A 727 18.26 -15.73 50.94
CA ALA A 727 17.77 -17.08 50.65
C ALA A 727 17.50 -17.28 49.14
N LEU A 728 17.01 -16.27 48.44
CA LEU A 728 16.74 -16.31 46.99
C LEU A 728 18.03 -16.34 46.15
N ILE A 729 19.08 -15.64 46.58
CA ILE A 729 20.39 -15.70 45.91
C ILE A 729 21.00 -17.10 46.05
N LYS A 730 20.90 -17.74 47.23
CA LYS A 730 21.37 -19.12 47.45
C LYS A 730 20.61 -20.17 46.62
N LEU A 731 19.31 -20.00 46.40
CA LEU A 731 18.52 -20.93 45.58
C LEU A 731 18.92 -20.87 44.09
N SER A 732 19.38 -19.71 43.62
CA SER A 732 19.80 -19.52 42.22
C SER A 732 21.18 -20.11 41.90
N GLU A 733 22.05 -20.23 42.90
CA GLU A 733 23.40 -20.79 42.73
C GLU A 733 23.41 -22.33 42.72
N ASP A 734 22.54 -23.00 43.49
CA ASP A 734 22.60 -24.47 43.67
C ASP A 734 21.86 -25.27 42.56
N ALA A 735 20.82 -24.70 41.94
CA ALA A 735 20.01 -25.39 40.93
C ALA A 735 20.65 -25.38 39.53
N PHE A 736 21.39 -24.32 39.19
CA PHE A 736 21.95 -24.13 37.85
C PHE A 736 23.22 -24.96 37.62
N VAL A 737 24.07 -25.10 38.65
CA VAL A 737 25.36 -25.82 38.53
C VAL A 737 25.17 -27.34 38.54
N ARG A 738 24.15 -27.87 39.23
CA ARG A 738 23.89 -29.32 39.31
C ARG A 738 23.30 -29.92 38.03
N LYS A 739 22.53 -29.15 37.24
CA LYS A 739 21.92 -29.64 35.99
C LYS A 739 22.85 -29.61 34.77
N MET A 740 23.89 -28.78 34.77
CA MET A 740 24.85 -28.68 33.65
C MET A 740 26.01 -29.69 33.72
N ALA A 741 26.27 -30.31 34.87
CA ALA A 741 27.44 -31.17 35.06
C ALA A 741 27.22 -32.67 34.77
N ALA A 742 26.01 -33.12 34.42
CA ALA A 742 25.67 -34.55 34.36
C ALA A 742 24.97 -35.02 33.07
N ILE A 743 25.26 -34.41 31.91
CA ILE A 743 24.73 -34.90 30.63
C ILE A 743 25.89 -35.37 29.73
N PRO A 744 26.16 -36.69 29.63
CA PRO A 744 26.94 -37.21 28.52
C PRO A 744 26.08 -37.16 27.25
N ILE A 745 26.70 -36.76 26.14
CA ILE A 745 26.07 -36.70 24.82
C ILE A 745 25.75 -38.14 24.38
N ILE A 746 24.50 -38.57 24.55
CA ILE A 746 23.99 -39.86 24.06
C ILE A 746 23.08 -39.58 22.85
N LYS A 747 23.27 -40.35 21.78
CA LYS A 747 22.46 -40.27 20.56
C LYS A 747 21.00 -40.64 20.87
N VAL A 748 20.08 -39.80 20.40
CA VAL A 748 18.61 -39.84 20.59
C VAL A 748 17.97 -41.22 20.34
N THR A 749 18.62 -42.11 19.60
CA THR A 749 18.11 -43.44 19.27
C THR A 749 18.15 -44.46 20.42
N GLU A 750 19.01 -44.32 21.44
CA GLU A 750 19.10 -45.27 22.56
C GLU A 750 18.20 -44.92 23.77
N LEU A 751 17.70 -43.68 23.83
CA LEU A 751 16.83 -43.22 24.93
C LEU A 751 15.44 -43.88 24.87
N VAL A 752 14.93 -44.09 23.65
CA VAL A 752 13.58 -44.64 23.40
C VAL A 752 13.47 -46.11 23.81
N THR A 753 14.58 -46.87 23.78
CA THR A 753 14.58 -48.30 24.11
C THR A 753 14.68 -48.55 25.61
N THR A 754 15.32 -47.66 26.36
CA THR A 754 15.50 -47.79 27.81
C THR A 754 14.23 -47.38 28.56
N ILE A 755 13.56 -46.32 28.13
CA ILE A 755 12.30 -45.84 28.73
C ILE A 755 11.17 -46.89 28.62
N LYS A 756 11.14 -47.68 27.54
CA LYS A 756 10.11 -48.72 27.36
C LYS A 756 10.25 -49.91 28.31
N LYS A 757 11.41 -50.12 28.96
CA LYS A 757 11.67 -51.34 29.73
C LYS A 757 11.49 -51.19 31.24
N ASP A 758 11.75 -50.00 31.77
CA ASP A 758 11.71 -49.75 33.22
C ASP A 758 10.40 -49.09 33.69
N PHE A 759 9.62 -48.45 32.82
CA PHE A 759 8.39 -47.75 33.21
C PHE A 759 7.17 -48.67 33.47
N PHE A 760 7.18 -49.89 32.92
CA PHE A 760 6.05 -50.83 33.04
C PHE A 760 6.16 -51.83 34.20
N LYS A 761 7.14 -51.68 35.10
CA LYS A 761 7.40 -52.67 36.15
C LYS A 761 6.64 -52.43 37.45
N ASP A 762 6.17 -51.20 37.67
CA ASP A 762 5.57 -50.78 38.95
C ASP A 762 4.06 -50.51 38.89
N LEU A 763 3.38 -50.82 37.77
CA LEU A 763 1.92 -50.81 37.67
C LEU A 763 1.35 -52.23 37.86
N VAL A 764 1.36 -52.73 39.11
CA VAL A 764 0.55 -53.89 39.52
C VAL A 764 -0.03 -53.63 40.91
N ASP A 765 -1.24 -53.09 40.94
CA ASP A 765 -2.36 -53.63 41.76
C ASP A 765 -3.61 -52.76 41.49
N TYR A 766 -4.40 -53.17 40.49
CA TYR A 766 -5.78 -52.72 40.30
C TYR A 766 -6.67 -53.95 40.08
N PRO A 767 -7.86 -54.02 40.70
CA PRO A 767 -8.65 -55.26 40.78
C PRO A 767 -9.11 -55.75 39.40
N ALA A 768 -8.87 -57.04 39.16
CA ALA A 768 -8.92 -57.72 37.87
C ALA A 768 -10.33 -58.05 37.31
N GLU A 769 -11.33 -57.19 37.53
CA GLU A 769 -12.72 -57.47 37.13
C GLU A 769 -13.32 -56.49 36.09
N ALA A 770 -12.57 -55.47 35.67
CA ALA A 770 -13.07 -54.48 34.69
C ALA A 770 -12.64 -54.70 33.23
N TYR A 771 -11.83 -55.72 32.91
CA TYR A 771 -11.42 -56.00 31.53
C TYR A 771 -12.29 -57.10 30.90
N LYS A 772 -13.43 -56.68 30.34
CA LYS A 772 -13.96 -57.33 29.13
C LYS A 772 -13.93 -56.32 27.99
N ASN A 773 -12.91 -56.46 27.15
CA ASN A 773 -12.60 -55.75 25.90
C ASN A 773 -12.06 -54.31 25.98
N PRO A 774 -10.75 -54.15 26.27
CA PRO A 774 -10.02 -52.92 25.93
C PRO A 774 -9.65 -52.84 24.43
N GLU A 775 -9.76 -53.93 23.67
CA GLU A 775 -9.48 -53.92 22.22
C GLU A 775 -10.60 -53.25 21.40
N ILE A 776 -11.83 -53.16 21.92
CA ILE A 776 -12.93 -52.46 21.22
C ILE A 776 -12.90 -50.94 21.49
N TYR A 777 -12.43 -50.51 22.66
CA TYR A 777 -12.37 -49.09 23.01
C TYR A 777 -11.13 -48.34 22.48
N ALA A 778 -10.06 -49.05 22.14
CA ALA A 778 -8.85 -48.42 21.58
C ALA A 778 -8.89 -48.27 20.05
N GLU A 779 -9.69 -49.09 19.35
CA GLU A 779 -9.91 -48.94 17.90
C GLU A 779 -11.05 -47.95 17.59
N GLU A 780 -12.04 -47.77 18.47
CA GLU A 780 -13.14 -46.81 18.24
C GLU A 780 -12.82 -45.35 18.62
N ILE A 781 -11.74 -45.06 19.34
CA ILE A 781 -11.43 -43.68 19.83
C ILE A 781 -10.22 -43.03 19.10
N VAL A 782 -9.51 -43.74 18.21
CA VAL A 782 -8.27 -43.23 17.59
C VAL A 782 -8.34 -43.09 16.06
N GLU A 783 -9.52 -43.25 15.46
CA GLU A 783 -9.80 -42.93 14.04
C GLU A 783 -10.84 -41.81 13.86
N GLU A 784 -10.91 -40.83 14.78
CA GLU A 784 -11.56 -39.56 14.43
C GLU A 784 -10.53 -38.69 13.69
N ASP A 785 -10.80 -38.44 12.41
CA ASP A 785 -10.02 -37.55 11.52
C ASP A 785 -9.83 -36.18 12.18
N LEU A 786 -8.72 -35.98 12.88
CA LEU A 786 -8.45 -34.71 13.55
C LEU A 786 -8.20 -33.61 12.51
N ASP A 787 -9.07 -32.60 12.51
CA ASP A 787 -8.87 -31.40 11.72
C ASP A 787 -7.75 -30.54 12.34
N PHE A 788 -7.01 -29.84 11.49
CA PHE A 788 -5.85 -29.03 11.86
C PHE A 788 -5.96 -27.63 11.23
N VAL A 789 -5.70 -26.60 12.03
CA VAL A 789 -5.51 -25.22 11.56
C VAL A 789 -4.23 -24.67 12.16
N SER A 790 -3.53 -23.83 11.41
CA SER A 790 -2.47 -22.99 11.96
C SER A 790 -2.28 -21.75 11.11
N ALA A 791 -2.11 -20.60 11.73
CA ALA A 791 -1.72 -19.36 11.09
C ALA A 791 -0.49 -18.73 11.76
N VAL A 792 0.26 -17.97 10.97
CA VAL A 792 1.44 -17.25 11.44
C VAL A 792 1.44 -15.86 10.84
N THR A 793 1.43 -14.84 11.69
CA THR A 793 1.75 -13.47 11.34
C THR A 793 3.23 -13.23 11.64
N ARG A 794 4.05 -13.03 10.60
CA ARG A 794 5.47 -12.73 10.79
C ARG A 794 5.63 -11.34 11.42
N PRO A 795 6.70 -11.11 12.21
CA PRO A 795 7.05 -9.77 12.63
C PRO A 795 7.18 -8.85 11.40
N PRO A 796 6.57 -7.65 11.44
CA PRO A 796 6.70 -6.68 10.38
C PRO A 796 8.16 -6.43 9.99
N THR A 797 8.41 -6.32 8.69
CA THR A 797 9.74 -6.09 8.14
C THR A 797 9.69 -4.98 7.11
N SER A 798 10.83 -4.72 6.47
CA SER A 798 10.92 -3.70 5.43
C SER A 798 11.74 -4.18 4.24
N GLY A 799 11.36 -3.70 3.06
CA GLY A 799 12.04 -3.99 1.80
C GLY A 799 11.86 -2.84 0.84
N LYS A 800 12.95 -2.45 0.15
CA LYS A 800 12.94 -1.32 -0.80
C LYS A 800 12.34 -0.01 -0.23
N GLY A 801 12.53 0.22 1.07
CA GLY A 801 12.02 1.40 1.78
C GLY A 801 10.52 1.38 2.12
N LEU A 802 9.82 0.26 1.93
CA LEU A 802 8.44 0.05 2.37
C LEU A 802 8.38 -0.96 3.51
N ALA A 803 7.49 -0.73 4.47
CA ALA A 803 7.16 -1.73 5.48
C ALA A 803 6.16 -2.75 4.90
N PHE A 804 6.29 -4.02 5.27
CA PHE A 804 5.34 -5.06 4.91
C PHE A 804 5.30 -6.16 5.96
N VAL A 805 4.19 -6.87 6.00
CA VAL A 805 3.97 -8.07 6.82
C VAL A 805 3.61 -9.23 5.89
N VAL A 806 4.03 -10.44 6.24
CA VAL A 806 3.64 -11.67 5.54
C VAL A 806 2.91 -12.55 6.53
N GLU A 807 1.73 -13.01 6.13
CA GLU A 807 0.88 -13.89 6.90
C GLU A 807 0.63 -15.15 6.09
N ALA A 808 0.62 -16.30 6.76
CA ALA A 808 0.31 -17.59 6.15
C ALA A 808 -0.60 -18.36 7.08
N ALA A 809 -1.62 -19.00 6.51
CA ALA A 809 -2.54 -19.86 7.24
C ALA A 809 -2.78 -21.14 6.45
N VAL A 810 -2.91 -22.26 7.16
CA VAL A 810 -3.14 -23.59 6.62
C VAL A 810 -4.29 -24.23 7.38
N ALA A 811 -5.24 -24.78 6.64
CA ALA A 811 -6.29 -25.64 7.16
C ALA A 811 -6.18 -27.02 6.49
N TYR A 812 -6.33 -28.06 7.29
CA TYR A 812 -6.40 -29.45 6.88
C TYR A 812 -7.55 -30.11 7.62
N GLY A 813 -8.40 -30.84 6.92
CA GLY A 813 -9.53 -31.49 7.56
C GLY A 813 -10.43 -32.20 6.58
N SER A 814 -11.32 -33.03 7.10
CA SER A 814 -12.26 -33.84 6.31
C SER A 814 -13.24 -32.98 5.50
N ASN A 815 -13.61 -31.81 6.03
CA ASN A 815 -14.46 -30.81 5.38
C ASN A 815 -13.73 -29.92 4.37
N VAL A 816 -12.39 -30.00 4.30
CA VAL A 816 -11.60 -29.25 3.31
C VAL A 816 -11.57 -30.02 2.00
N LYS A 817 -12.13 -29.43 0.94
CA LYS A 817 -12.21 -30.07 -0.37
C LYS A 817 -10.83 -30.46 -0.89
N VAL A 818 -10.63 -31.75 -1.18
CA VAL A 818 -9.41 -32.25 -1.82
C VAL A 818 -9.29 -31.64 -3.23
N PRO A 819 -8.25 -30.83 -3.50
CA PRO A 819 -8.09 -30.15 -4.78
C PRO A 819 -7.62 -31.10 -5.88
N ALA A 820 -7.98 -30.78 -7.13
CA ALA A 820 -7.38 -31.45 -8.29
C ALA A 820 -5.97 -30.90 -8.60
N LYS A 821 -5.72 -29.62 -8.31
CA LYS A 821 -4.43 -28.95 -8.47
C LYS A 821 -4.11 -28.08 -7.24
N PRO A 822 -2.84 -27.88 -6.88
CA PRO A 822 -2.47 -26.99 -5.77
C PRO A 822 -3.06 -25.57 -5.89
N ALA A 823 -3.19 -25.03 -7.12
CA ALA A 823 -3.78 -23.72 -7.36
C ALA A 823 -5.26 -23.60 -6.96
N ASP A 824 -5.97 -24.72 -6.76
CA ASP A 824 -7.39 -24.74 -6.40
C ASP A 824 -7.61 -24.53 -4.89
N VAL A 825 -6.55 -24.60 -4.08
CA VAL A 825 -6.57 -24.42 -2.61
C VAL A 825 -5.66 -23.31 -2.10
N VAL A 826 -4.88 -22.68 -2.98
CA VAL A 826 -3.99 -21.57 -2.60
C VAL A 826 -4.74 -20.25 -2.78
N TYR A 827 -5.16 -19.65 -1.67
CA TYR A 827 -5.72 -18.30 -1.65
C TYR A 827 -4.61 -17.27 -1.44
N ARG A 828 -4.60 -16.23 -2.26
CA ARG A 828 -3.55 -15.21 -2.26
C ARG A 828 -4.18 -13.85 -2.05
N PHE A 829 -3.58 -13.08 -1.14
CA PHE A 829 -4.09 -11.78 -0.73
C PHE A 829 -2.96 -10.75 -0.76
N VAL A 830 -3.30 -9.52 -1.12
CA VAL A 830 -2.41 -8.36 -1.02
C VAL A 830 -3.22 -7.24 -0.40
N ASN A 831 -2.75 -6.68 0.71
CA ASN A 831 -3.47 -5.65 1.48
C ASN A 831 -4.95 -6.02 1.75
N ARG A 832 -5.19 -7.28 2.14
CA ARG A 832 -6.54 -7.85 2.39
C ARG A 832 -7.45 -7.97 1.17
N THR A 833 -6.95 -7.71 -0.04
CA THR A 833 -7.69 -7.89 -1.30
C THR A 833 -7.26 -9.19 -1.99
N PRO A 834 -8.21 -10.06 -2.40
CA PRO A 834 -7.91 -11.30 -3.12
C PRO A 834 -7.21 -11.07 -4.47
N LYS A 835 -6.31 -11.98 -4.84
CA LYS A 835 -5.66 -12.02 -6.16
C LYS A 835 -6.11 -13.26 -6.95
N LEU A 836 -7.09 -13.07 -7.83
CA LEU A 836 -7.65 -14.14 -8.67
C LEU A 836 -6.99 -14.29 -10.05
N ARG A 837 -6.17 -13.32 -10.47
CA ARG A 837 -5.46 -13.33 -11.77
C ARG A 837 -3.97 -13.62 -11.59
N ASP A 838 -3.33 -13.99 -12.71
CA ASP A 838 -1.87 -14.11 -12.87
C ASP A 838 -1.21 -15.01 -11.81
N ASN A 839 -1.68 -16.26 -11.72
CA ASN A 839 -1.17 -17.23 -10.74
C ASN A 839 0.27 -17.65 -11.02
N ALA A 840 0.68 -17.75 -12.28
CA ALA A 840 1.98 -18.30 -12.66
C ALA A 840 3.17 -17.33 -12.46
N ASP A 841 2.92 -16.02 -12.52
CA ASP A 841 3.96 -14.97 -12.41
C ASP A 841 3.99 -14.35 -10.99
N CYS A 842 3.23 -14.90 -10.06
CA CYS A 842 3.19 -14.42 -8.69
C CYS A 842 4.38 -14.95 -7.89
N ALA A 843 4.88 -14.13 -6.96
CA ALA A 843 5.94 -14.54 -6.05
C ALA A 843 5.47 -15.52 -4.97
N ILE A 844 4.16 -15.62 -4.74
CA ILE A 844 3.48 -16.64 -3.91
C ILE A 844 3.04 -17.76 -4.86
#